data_AF-A0A9N9AWC4-F1
#
_entry.id   AF-A0A9N9AWC4-F1
#
_cell.length_a   1.000
_cell.length_b   1.000
_cell.length_c   1.000
_cell.angle_alpha   90.00
_cell.angle_beta   90.00
_cell.angle_gamma   90.00
#
_symmetry.space_group_name_H-M   'P 1'
#
loop_
_entity.id
_entity.type
_entity.pdbx_description
1 polymer ?
#
loop_
_entity_poly.entity_id
_entity_poly.type
_entity_poly.pdbx_seq_one_letter_code
_entity_poly.pdbx_strand_id
1 'polypeptide(L)'
;MDSFKFNDEQIKVIKALSGTLIAELDDLETEALSKTKAIVIKKHSSKVIEFAKFDLSKNENFIEILSDKLIKCYFKPFYELDRKQCEVVLQNWSKSFKFYRNMFLILSTLINVIYWSKFDNYFETIGYPGPDPEASGEKFTSKINLFPTYEFIQVPPEGLVLNFDVVIIGSGAGGGVVSALLAKAGYSVLVVEKGKYYHQNDLSLKQDESLTNLYENGGMASTFGGGTTINYCASLRPQHFIREEWAAQGLTYFLSDDFNKSIEAVEKRMGVSSDAIIHNESNKILIEGCKRLGYHYKNIPQNTAGSHHQCGWCTFGCKYGEKQGCLMTWLKDARDAGAKFIDNCYVENVLLKNRKAVGIKAIVNENRILVVHSKKVIVSCGAIHSPALLKRSGLRNANLGKNLYLHPATMVSGFFPDREIISYSGSIMTSVSEVVENIDGDHYGSKLEIAPLHPIYLVAFLPWKSALNHKQRMLQINHLVPILIVSRDKDPGRTSIDSCGRPRIHYSISNHDSKSVVEGMIAGINILVAAGAKTVITGQLAIEEFEPAEKDPFNDPRYKQYIEKIRKIGVEDSESSIGSAHQMGTCKMGIDSKTSVVNPKGKVWEIDNLYVADASVLPTSTGVNPAITICSVAYSIANFIIKDDMPKSKI
;
A
#
# COMPACT_ATOMS: atom_id res chain seq x y z
N MET A 1 -11.18 -7.86 24.86
CA MET A 1 -9.83 -8.10 24.32
C MET A 1 -8.93 -8.26 25.53
N ASP A 2 -8.41 -9.46 25.77
CA ASP A 2 -7.37 -9.62 26.79
C ASP A 2 -6.05 -9.17 26.18
N SER A 3 -5.45 -8.13 26.77
CA SER A 3 -4.12 -7.62 26.38
C SER A 3 -3.10 -8.76 26.52
N PHE A 4 -2.38 -9.07 25.45
CA PHE A 4 -1.42 -10.17 25.43
C PHE A 4 -0.11 -9.73 26.12
N LYS A 5 -0.13 -9.64 27.45
CA LYS A 5 1.02 -9.17 28.23
C LYS A 5 2.20 -10.12 28.12
N PHE A 6 3.35 -9.60 27.70
CA PHE A 6 4.61 -10.34 27.71
C PHE A 6 5.17 -10.51 29.11
N ASN A 7 5.92 -11.60 29.28
CA ASN A 7 6.68 -11.85 30.50
C ASN A 7 8.00 -11.05 30.51
N ASP A 8 8.63 -10.95 31.67
CA ASP A 8 9.87 -10.18 31.86
C ASP A 8 11.01 -10.65 30.95
N GLU A 9 11.06 -11.94 30.59
CA GLU A 9 12.05 -12.46 29.64
C GLU A 9 11.82 -11.92 28.22
N GLN A 10 10.59 -11.96 27.71
CA GLN A 10 10.22 -11.41 26.41
C GLN A 10 10.52 -9.90 26.35
N ILE A 11 10.20 -9.17 27.42
CA ILE A 11 10.51 -7.74 27.56
C ILE A 11 12.03 -7.53 27.46
N LYS A 12 12.84 -8.29 28.20
CA LYS A 12 14.32 -8.20 28.13
C LYS A 12 14.88 -8.54 26.73
N VAL A 13 14.37 -9.59 26.07
CA VAL A 13 14.75 -9.94 24.69
C VAL A 13 14.43 -8.79 23.73
N ILE A 14 13.26 -8.16 23.87
CA ILE A 14 12.85 -6.98 23.09
C ILE A 14 13.81 -5.80 23.33
N LYS A 15 14.18 -5.51 24.60
CA LYS A 15 15.16 -4.43 24.91
C LYS A 15 16.48 -4.67 24.17
N ALA A 16 17.02 -5.89 24.27
CA ALA A 16 18.31 -6.25 23.69
C ALA A 16 18.30 -6.23 22.14
N LEU A 17 17.24 -6.75 21.50
CA LEU A 17 17.06 -6.65 20.05
C LEU A 17 17.01 -5.19 19.59
N SER A 18 16.25 -4.36 20.30
CA SER A 18 16.05 -2.95 19.99
C SER A 18 17.34 -2.13 20.09
N GLY A 19 18.07 -2.29 21.21
CA GLY A 19 19.39 -1.66 21.42
C GLY A 19 20.52 -2.25 20.59
N THR A 20 20.26 -3.29 19.80
CA THR A 20 21.21 -3.81 18.80
C THR A 20 20.92 -3.24 17.41
N LEU A 21 19.64 -3.16 17.03
CA LEU A 21 19.25 -2.64 15.70
C LEU A 21 19.44 -1.13 15.59
N ILE A 22 19.11 -0.39 16.65
CA ILE A 22 19.29 1.07 16.79
C ILE A 22 20.22 1.32 17.99
N ALA A 23 21.48 0.94 17.83
CA ALA A 23 22.47 0.89 18.91
C ALA A 23 23.34 2.15 19.03
N GLU A 24 23.75 2.47 20.27
CA GLU A 24 24.85 3.39 20.54
C GLU A 24 26.14 2.84 19.91
N LEU A 25 26.75 3.66 19.04
CA LEU A 25 27.99 3.34 18.33
C LEU A 25 29.20 3.57 19.23
N ASP A 26 30.22 2.72 19.12
CA ASP A 26 31.50 2.96 19.80
C ASP A 26 32.29 4.13 19.16
N ASP A 27 33.42 4.53 19.75
CA ASP A 27 34.19 5.67 19.26
C ASP A 27 34.74 5.47 17.83
N LEU A 28 35.08 4.23 17.44
CA LEU A 28 35.57 3.91 16.09
C LEU A 28 34.42 3.90 15.06
N GLU A 29 33.27 3.34 15.43
CA GLU A 29 32.04 3.41 14.64
C GLU A 29 31.53 4.85 14.50
N THR A 30 31.67 5.68 15.55
CA THR A 30 31.32 7.10 15.55
C THR A 30 32.27 7.89 14.65
N GLU A 31 33.58 7.61 14.71
CA GLU A 31 34.56 8.20 13.79
C GLU A 31 34.25 7.79 12.33
N ALA A 32 33.94 6.51 12.09
CA ALA A 32 33.55 6.01 10.76
C ALA A 32 32.25 6.67 10.25
N LEU A 33 31.25 6.87 11.12
CA LEU A 33 30.02 7.59 10.78
C LEU A 33 30.35 9.04 10.38
N SER A 34 31.18 9.74 11.16
CA SER A 34 31.59 11.13 10.89
C SER A 34 32.35 11.33 9.56
N LYS A 35 33.03 10.29 9.08
CA LYS A 35 33.74 10.27 7.79
C LYS A 35 32.82 10.03 6.58
N THR A 36 31.55 9.69 6.81
CA THR A 36 30.55 9.48 5.75
C THR A 36 30.29 10.81 5.04
N LYS A 37 30.47 10.89 3.71
CA LYS A 37 30.25 12.11 2.91
C LYS A 37 28.75 12.43 2.70
N ALA A 38 28.00 12.66 3.77
CA ALA A 38 26.65 13.23 3.71
C ALA A 38 26.73 14.75 3.94
N ILE A 39 26.09 15.55 3.08
CA ILE A 39 26.19 17.02 3.09
C ILE A 39 25.72 17.62 4.43
N VAL A 40 24.74 16.96 5.09
CA VAL A 40 24.17 17.35 6.39
C VAL A 40 25.23 17.39 7.51
N ILE A 41 26.28 16.56 7.46
CA ILE A 41 27.30 16.46 8.52
C ILE A 41 28.09 17.78 8.69
N LYS A 42 28.23 18.60 7.63
CA LYS A 42 28.91 19.90 7.72
C LYS A 42 28.15 20.96 8.53
N LYS A 43 26.84 20.78 8.78
CA LYS A 43 25.98 21.80 9.40
C LYS A 43 25.59 21.47 10.85
N HIS A 44 25.59 20.19 11.24
CA HIS A 44 25.13 19.72 12.56
C HIS A 44 26.01 18.60 13.15
N SER A 45 27.33 18.73 13.11
CA SER A 45 28.29 17.69 13.55
C SER A 45 28.07 17.19 14.99
N SER A 46 27.64 18.04 15.92
CA SER A 46 27.28 17.63 17.29
C SER A 46 26.07 16.70 17.33
N LYS A 47 24.99 17.02 16.61
CA LYS A 47 23.78 16.17 16.52
C LYS A 47 24.05 14.83 15.84
N VAL A 48 25.03 14.77 14.93
CA VAL A 48 25.49 13.50 14.33
C VAL A 48 26.17 12.60 15.37
N ILE A 49 26.95 13.18 16.29
CA ILE A 49 27.57 12.44 17.40
C ILE A 49 26.50 12.00 18.43
N GLU A 50 25.50 12.83 18.72
CA GLU A 50 24.36 12.42 19.56
C GLU A 50 23.55 11.28 18.91
N PHE A 51 23.30 11.34 17.61
CA PHE A 51 22.65 10.26 16.86
C PHE A 51 23.51 8.98 16.84
N ALA A 52 24.84 9.09 16.73
CA ALA A 52 25.74 7.96 16.89
C ALA A 52 25.57 7.31 18.28
N LYS A 53 25.47 8.13 19.34
CA LYS A 53 25.34 7.69 20.74
C LYS A 53 23.93 7.30 21.19
N PHE A 54 22.93 7.39 20.32
CA PHE A 54 21.57 6.96 20.65
C PHE A 54 21.40 5.43 20.67
N ASP A 55 20.85 4.91 21.77
CA ASP A 55 20.48 3.52 22.02
C ASP A 55 19.00 3.41 22.42
N LEU A 56 18.25 2.61 21.67
CA LEU A 56 16.81 2.44 21.83
C LEU A 56 16.39 1.52 23.01
N SER A 57 17.28 0.71 23.55
CA SER A 57 17.00 -0.16 24.72
C SER A 57 16.72 0.63 26.01
N LYS A 58 17.18 1.88 26.06
CA LYS A 58 17.04 2.83 27.17
C LYS A 58 15.67 3.56 27.17
N ASN A 59 14.79 3.31 26.19
CA ASN A 59 13.51 4.01 26.03
C ASN A 59 12.30 3.15 26.46
N GLU A 60 11.73 3.42 27.64
CA GLU A 60 10.66 2.59 28.23
C GLU A 60 9.37 2.55 27.37
N ASN A 61 8.95 3.68 26.81
CA ASN A 61 7.75 3.76 25.96
C ASN A 61 7.84 2.86 24.71
N PHE A 62 9.04 2.69 24.14
CA PHE A 62 9.24 1.81 22.98
C PHE A 62 8.98 0.33 23.32
N ILE A 63 9.38 -0.05 24.52
CA ILE A 63 9.36 -1.44 24.99
C ILE A 63 7.93 -1.90 25.21
N GLU A 64 7.05 -1.03 25.73
CA GLU A 64 5.61 -1.31 25.84
C GLU A 64 4.95 -1.56 24.47
N ILE A 65 5.29 -0.77 23.45
CA ILE A 65 4.70 -0.89 22.11
C ILE A 65 5.12 -2.20 21.41
N LEU A 66 6.34 -2.65 21.65
CA LEU A 66 6.82 -3.95 21.19
C LEU A 66 6.30 -5.11 22.04
N SER A 67 5.93 -4.87 23.31
CA SER A 67 5.47 -5.91 24.24
C SER A 67 4.07 -6.47 23.96
N ASP A 68 3.39 -5.95 22.92
CA ASP A 68 2.18 -6.54 22.35
C ASP A 68 2.46 -7.55 21.20
N LYS A 69 3.72 -7.75 20.73
CA LYS A 69 3.97 -8.17 19.32
C LYS A 69 4.78 -9.44 18.94
N LEU A 70 5.77 -9.98 19.69
CA LEU A 70 6.52 -11.21 19.27
C LEU A 70 6.98 -12.23 20.37
N ILE A 71 7.80 -13.21 19.96
CA ILE A 71 7.88 -14.61 20.50
C ILE A 71 9.19 -14.92 21.30
N LYS A 72 9.22 -16.08 21.98
CA LYS A 72 10.30 -16.66 22.83
C LYS A 72 11.40 -17.49 22.11
N CYS A 73 12.44 -17.80 22.89
CA CYS A 73 13.41 -18.95 22.83
C CYS A 73 14.82 -18.70 22.23
N TYR A 74 15.88 -18.81 23.06
CA TYR A 74 16.76 -20.01 23.16
C TYR A 74 17.81 -19.87 24.30
N PHE A 75 18.71 -20.86 24.44
CA PHE A 75 19.62 -21.08 25.58
C PHE A 75 20.81 -20.11 25.62
N LYS A 76 21.14 -19.65 26.84
CA LYS A 76 21.68 -18.30 27.14
C LYS A 76 20.76 -17.20 26.56
N PRO A 77 20.05 -16.45 27.40
CA PRO A 77 19.12 -15.44 26.92
C PRO A 77 19.83 -14.38 26.07
N PHE A 78 19.19 -13.95 24.98
CA PHE A 78 19.69 -12.91 24.09
C PHE A 78 20.01 -11.59 24.84
N TYR A 79 19.36 -11.35 25.99
CA TYR A 79 19.59 -10.19 26.85
C TYR A 79 20.82 -10.28 27.79
N GLU A 80 21.53 -11.40 27.81
CA GLU A 80 22.79 -11.58 28.57
C GLU A 80 24.04 -11.43 27.68
N LEU A 81 23.85 -11.21 26.38
CA LEU A 81 24.91 -10.93 25.41
C LEU A 81 25.23 -9.44 25.37
N ASP A 82 26.48 -9.09 25.07
CA ASP A 82 26.83 -7.70 24.77
C ASP A 82 26.31 -7.27 23.38
N ARG A 83 26.24 -5.95 23.13
CA ARG A 83 25.71 -5.40 21.86
C ARG A 83 26.39 -5.97 20.61
N LYS A 84 27.72 -6.19 20.63
CA LYS A 84 28.46 -6.72 19.48
C LYS A 84 28.17 -8.21 19.28
N GLN A 85 28.03 -8.97 20.37
CA GLN A 85 27.55 -10.35 20.32
C GLN A 85 26.13 -10.44 19.75
N CYS A 86 25.20 -9.57 20.19
CA CYS A 86 23.85 -9.50 19.65
C CYS A 86 23.84 -9.17 18.14
N GLU A 87 24.66 -8.21 17.70
CA GLU A 87 24.78 -7.84 16.29
C GLU A 87 25.27 -9.02 15.43
N VAL A 88 26.29 -9.74 15.91
CA VAL A 88 26.78 -10.97 15.26
C VAL A 88 25.70 -12.06 15.21
N VAL A 89 24.89 -12.23 16.25
CA VAL A 89 23.77 -13.19 16.24
C VAL A 89 22.73 -12.81 15.18
N LEU A 90 22.35 -11.54 15.07
CA LEU A 90 21.41 -11.05 14.04
C LEU A 90 21.98 -11.21 12.62
N GLN A 91 23.26 -10.89 12.41
CA GLN A 91 23.96 -11.12 11.14
C GLN A 91 24.00 -12.61 10.77
N ASN A 92 24.21 -13.49 11.75
CA ASN A 92 24.13 -14.93 11.53
C ASN A 92 22.70 -15.39 11.20
N TRP A 93 21.66 -14.86 11.87
CA TRP A 93 20.27 -15.18 11.55
C TRP A 93 19.90 -14.79 10.12
N SER A 94 20.33 -13.61 9.65
CA SER A 94 20.10 -13.14 8.28
C SER A 94 20.74 -14.02 7.20
N LYS A 95 21.75 -14.83 7.55
CA LYS A 95 22.49 -15.74 6.66
C LYS A 95 22.21 -17.23 6.93
N SER A 96 21.38 -17.54 7.91
CA SER A 96 21.04 -18.90 8.33
C SER A 96 19.93 -19.50 7.46
N PHE A 97 19.35 -20.63 7.86
CA PHE A 97 18.23 -21.26 7.16
C PHE A 97 16.92 -20.49 7.32
N LYS A 98 15.97 -20.75 6.41
CA LYS A 98 14.70 -20.05 6.18
C LYS A 98 13.96 -19.55 7.44
N PHE A 99 13.89 -20.36 8.50
CA PHE A 99 13.22 -19.97 9.75
C PHE A 99 13.87 -18.75 10.42
N TYR A 100 15.19 -18.74 10.58
CA TYR A 100 15.91 -17.64 11.21
C TYR A 100 15.94 -16.39 10.34
N ARG A 101 16.02 -16.52 9.01
CA ARG A 101 15.90 -15.39 8.08
C ARG A 101 14.54 -14.72 8.16
N ASN A 102 13.45 -15.50 8.19
CA ASN A 102 12.10 -14.99 8.42
C ASN A 102 11.98 -14.24 9.75
N MET A 103 12.50 -14.81 10.84
CA MET A 103 12.46 -14.15 12.15
C MET A 103 13.29 -12.85 12.16
N PHE A 104 14.47 -12.86 11.54
CA PHE A 104 15.29 -11.66 11.37
C PHE A 104 14.56 -10.58 10.55
N LEU A 105 13.99 -10.91 9.38
CA LEU A 105 13.24 -9.96 8.54
C LEU A 105 12.09 -9.32 9.31
N ILE A 106 11.25 -10.14 9.94
CA ILE A 106 10.07 -9.65 10.67
C ILE A 106 10.48 -8.76 11.84
N LEU A 107 11.43 -9.19 12.68
CA LEU A 107 11.87 -8.43 13.85
C LEU A 107 12.59 -7.14 13.46
N SER A 108 13.55 -7.20 12.53
CA SER A 108 14.29 -6.02 12.10
C SER A 108 13.38 -5.00 11.40
N THR A 109 12.48 -5.44 10.53
CA THR A 109 11.50 -4.57 9.88
C THR A 109 10.59 -3.90 10.91
N LEU A 110 9.96 -4.67 11.81
CA LEU A 110 9.04 -4.11 12.80
C LEU A 110 9.72 -3.12 13.75
N ILE A 111 10.91 -3.43 14.26
CA ILE A 111 11.63 -2.54 15.18
C ILE A 111 12.03 -1.24 14.47
N ASN A 112 12.58 -1.31 13.26
CA ASN A 112 12.96 -0.12 12.49
C ASN A 112 11.74 0.73 12.08
N VAL A 113 10.65 0.10 11.62
CA VAL A 113 9.40 0.79 11.25
C VAL A 113 8.80 1.51 12.47
N ILE A 114 8.68 0.85 13.63
CA ILE A 114 8.15 1.49 14.83
C ILE A 114 9.09 2.64 15.26
N TYR A 115 10.41 2.44 15.24
CA TYR A 115 11.38 3.48 15.60
C TYR A 115 11.22 4.73 14.72
N TRP A 116 11.35 4.59 13.40
CA TRP A 116 11.28 5.71 12.46
C TRP A 116 9.88 6.29 12.29
N SER A 117 8.84 5.61 12.78
CA SER A 117 7.49 6.19 12.89
C SER A 117 7.32 7.14 14.08
N LYS A 118 7.96 6.85 15.23
CA LYS A 118 7.66 7.48 16.53
C LYS A 118 8.76 8.38 17.11
N PHE A 119 10.02 8.19 16.75
CA PHE A 119 11.12 8.99 17.31
C PHE A 119 11.60 10.04 16.29
N ASP A 120 10.95 11.18 16.33
CA ASP A 120 11.22 12.35 15.47
C ASP A 120 12.46 13.16 15.89
N ASN A 121 12.98 12.94 17.11
CA ASN A 121 14.20 13.55 17.68
C ASN A 121 15.41 13.63 16.72
N TYR A 122 15.52 12.72 15.74
CA TYR A 122 16.63 12.65 14.78
C TYR A 122 16.25 12.97 13.33
N PHE A 123 15.01 13.38 13.06
CA PHE A 123 14.55 13.75 11.72
C PHE A 123 15.40 14.90 11.15
N GLU A 124 15.64 15.96 11.92
CA GLU A 124 16.52 17.07 11.52
C GLU A 124 17.95 16.57 11.20
N THR A 125 18.49 15.64 12.02
CA THR A 125 19.84 15.08 11.85
C THR A 125 19.99 14.28 10.54
N ILE A 126 18.94 13.62 10.08
CA ILE A 126 18.92 12.92 8.79
C ILE A 126 18.45 13.81 7.61
N GLY A 127 18.15 15.09 7.87
CA GLY A 127 17.64 16.00 6.84
C GLY A 127 16.20 15.72 6.40
N TYR A 128 15.37 15.14 7.28
CA TYR A 128 13.94 14.90 7.09
C TYR A 128 13.11 15.90 7.93
N PRO A 129 12.04 16.53 7.42
CA PRO A 129 11.28 17.53 8.18
C PRO A 129 10.23 16.94 9.14
N GLY A 130 9.92 15.64 9.06
CA GLY A 130 8.80 15.05 9.79
C GLY A 130 7.48 15.20 9.01
N PRO A 131 6.43 15.83 9.57
CA PRO A 131 5.27 16.29 8.81
C PRO A 131 5.67 17.26 7.68
N ASP A 132 4.78 17.43 6.69
CA ASP A 132 4.96 18.39 5.61
C ASP A 132 5.07 19.84 6.17
N PRO A 133 6.19 20.57 5.97
CA PRO A 133 6.33 21.95 6.44
C PRO A 133 5.27 22.93 5.90
N GLU A 134 4.67 22.63 4.74
CA GLU A 134 3.63 23.47 4.13
C GLU A 134 2.22 23.16 4.66
N ALA A 135 2.05 22.18 5.56
CA ALA A 135 0.74 21.69 6.03
C ALA A 135 -0.12 22.75 6.74
N SER A 136 0.49 23.83 7.22
CA SER A 136 -0.16 25.01 7.84
C SER A 136 0.04 26.29 7.03
N GLY A 137 0.66 26.21 5.85
CA GLY A 137 0.97 27.35 4.98
C GLY A 137 -0.18 27.79 4.08
N GLU A 138 0.04 28.85 3.31
CA GLU A 138 -0.96 29.47 2.42
C GLU A 138 -1.57 28.48 1.42
N LYS A 139 -0.75 27.55 0.89
CA LYS A 139 -1.16 26.44 0.01
C LYS A 139 -2.30 25.58 0.58
N PHE A 140 -2.35 25.45 1.91
CA PHE A 140 -3.43 24.77 2.62
C PHE A 140 -4.55 25.75 3.02
N THR A 141 -4.21 26.86 3.69
CA THR A 141 -5.22 27.76 4.28
C THR A 141 -6.09 28.46 3.25
N SER A 142 -5.57 28.74 2.04
CA SER A 142 -6.35 29.29 0.92
C SER A 142 -7.43 28.33 0.38
N LYS A 143 -7.25 27.01 0.56
CA LYS A 143 -8.15 25.96 0.05
C LYS A 143 -9.10 25.39 1.11
N ILE A 144 -8.90 25.73 2.39
CA ILE A 144 -9.53 25.06 3.55
C ILE A 144 -11.06 25.01 3.48
N ASN A 145 -11.69 26.07 2.94
CA ASN A 145 -13.15 26.19 2.82
C ASN A 145 -13.72 25.56 1.53
N LEU A 146 -12.87 25.03 0.65
CA LEU A 146 -13.25 24.36 -0.60
C LEU A 146 -13.41 22.84 -0.44
N PHE A 147 -12.95 22.28 0.68
CA PHE A 147 -13.00 20.85 0.93
C PHE A 147 -14.42 20.38 1.29
N PRO A 148 -14.87 19.22 0.79
CA PRO A 148 -16.20 18.71 1.08
C PRO A 148 -16.29 18.19 2.52
N THR A 149 -17.16 18.80 3.31
CA THR A 149 -17.58 18.31 4.63
C THR A 149 -18.61 17.18 4.50
N TYR A 150 -18.70 16.30 5.49
CA TYR A 150 -19.62 15.17 5.50
C TYR A 150 -20.38 15.11 6.82
N GLU A 151 -21.69 14.87 6.73
CA GLU A 151 -22.57 14.65 7.89
C GLU A 151 -22.76 13.15 8.12
N PHE A 152 -22.55 12.71 9.36
CA PHE A 152 -22.63 11.30 9.75
C PHE A 152 -23.81 11.07 10.70
N ILE A 153 -24.65 10.09 10.39
CA ILE A 153 -25.78 9.70 11.25
C ILE A 153 -25.21 9.16 12.57
N GLN A 154 -25.58 9.79 13.68
CA GLN A 154 -25.20 9.36 15.01
C GLN A 154 -26.07 8.19 15.46
N VAL A 155 -25.44 7.06 15.78
CA VAL A 155 -26.11 5.90 16.40
C VAL A 155 -26.09 6.10 17.93
N PRO A 156 -27.24 6.12 18.62
CA PRO A 156 -27.30 6.32 20.06
C PRO A 156 -26.95 5.02 20.83
N PRO A 157 -26.71 5.08 22.15
CA PRO A 157 -26.30 3.91 22.95
C PRO A 157 -27.26 2.71 22.88
N GLU A 158 -28.57 2.97 22.82
CA GLU A 158 -29.64 1.97 22.68
C GLU A 158 -29.68 1.31 21.28
N GLY A 159 -28.86 1.78 20.34
CA GLY A 159 -28.80 1.31 18.96
C GLY A 159 -29.77 2.04 18.02
N LEU A 160 -29.72 1.68 16.73
CA LEU A 160 -30.53 2.33 15.70
C LEU A 160 -31.01 1.34 14.64
N VAL A 161 -32.25 1.52 14.18
CA VAL A 161 -32.82 0.78 13.04
C VAL A 161 -33.15 1.77 11.92
N LEU A 162 -32.60 1.54 10.73
CA LEU A 162 -32.78 2.41 9.56
C LEU A 162 -33.36 1.64 8.37
N ASN A 163 -33.97 2.36 7.42
CA ASN A 163 -34.50 1.82 6.17
C ASN A 163 -33.97 2.65 4.99
N PHE A 164 -33.43 1.99 3.97
CA PHE A 164 -32.92 2.61 2.74
C PHE A 164 -33.24 1.71 1.52
N ASP A 165 -33.20 2.23 0.31
CA ASP A 165 -33.27 1.39 -0.89
C ASP A 165 -31.99 0.55 -1.02
N VAL A 166 -30.84 1.19 -0.78
CA VAL A 166 -29.52 0.57 -0.94
C VAL A 166 -28.63 0.90 0.26
N VAL A 167 -27.98 -0.12 0.81
CA VAL A 167 -26.85 0.05 1.74
C VAL A 167 -25.55 -0.41 1.08
N ILE A 168 -24.51 0.42 1.19
CA ILE A 168 -23.18 0.21 0.62
C ILE A 168 -22.19 0.08 1.76
N ILE A 169 -21.40 -1.00 1.75
CA ILE A 169 -20.49 -1.36 2.83
C ILE A 169 -19.04 -1.12 2.37
N GLY A 170 -18.41 -0.09 2.92
CA GLY A 170 -17.10 0.41 2.50
C GLY A 170 -17.23 1.62 1.55
N SER A 171 -16.50 2.68 1.86
CA SER A 171 -16.51 3.97 1.15
C SER A 171 -15.36 4.12 0.14
N GLY A 172 -14.59 3.05 -0.09
CA GLY A 172 -13.42 3.03 -0.98
C GLY A 172 -13.74 3.23 -2.47
N ALA A 173 -12.75 2.97 -3.33
CA ALA A 173 -12.81 3.20 -4.79
C ALA A 173 -14.11 2.72 -5.44
N GLY A 174 -14.53 1.48 -5.16
CA GLY A 174 -15.77 0.93 -5.71
C GLY A 174 -17.04 1.46 -5.03
N GLY A 175 -17.09 1.44 -3.70
CA GLY A 175 -18.27 1.86 -2.92
C GLY A 175 -18.62 3.34 -3.12
N GLY A 176 -17.62 4.21 -3.19
CA GLY A 176 -17.79 5.62 -3.54
C GLY A 176 -18.47 5.80 -4.90
N VAL A 177 -17.95 5.16 -5.96
CA VAL A 177 -18.53 5.22 -7.31
C VAL A 177 -19.97 4.73 -7.33
N VAL A 178 -20.25 3.56 -6.75
CA VAL A 178 -21.62 3.02 -6.71
C VAL A 178 -22.56 3.95 -5.94
N SER A 179 -22.11 4.53 -4.82
CA SER A 179 -22.92 5.47 -4.04
C SER A 179 -23.31 6.71 -4.83
N ALA A 180 -22.39 7.26 -5.63
CA ALA A 180 -22.62 8.43 -6.45
C ALA A 180 -23.67 8.18 -7.54
N LEU A 181 -23.56 7.05 -8.25
CA LEU A 181 -24.45 6.74 -9.36
C LEU A 181 -25.86 6.36 -8.86
N LEU A 182 -25.97 5.56 -7.80
CA LEU A 182 -27.27 5.18 -7.26
C LEU A 182 -27.99 6.36 -6.59
N ALA A 183 -27.30 7.23 -5.86
CA ALA A 183 -27.92 8.43 -5.30
C ALA A 183 -28.41 9.38 -6.41
N LYS A 184 -27.61 9.63 -7.45
CA LYS A 184 -28.03 10.43 -8.63
C LYS A 184 -29.18 9.81 -9.42
N ALA A 185 -29.35 8.49 -9.37
CA ALA A 185 -30.49 7.79 -9.96
C ALA A 185 -31.76 7.82 -9.08
N GLY A 186 -31.73 8.50 -7.93
CA GLY A 186 -32.89 8.74 -7.06
C GLY A 186 -33.12 7.65 -6.00
N TYR A 187 -32.18 6.75 -5.77
CA TYR A 187 -32.26 5.78 -4.68
C TYR A 187 -31.95 6.45 -3.34
N SER A 188 -32.65 6.07 -2.27
CA SER A 188 -32.18 6.36 -0.92
C SER A 188 -30.97 5.47 -0.59
N VAL A 189 -29.79 6.10 -0.46
CA VAL A 189 -28.50 5.41 -0.26
C VAL A 189 -27.92 5.71 1.12
N LEU A 190 -27.50 4.65 1.82
CA LEU A 190 -26.63 4.73 2.99
C LEU A 190 -25.27 4.12 2.67
N VAL A 191 -24.19 4.85 2.95
CA VAL A 191 -22.82 4.33 2.93
C VAL A 191 -22.35 4.14 4.37
N VAL A 192 -21.87 2.94 4.70
CA VAL A 192 -21.25 2.65 6.01
C VAL A 192 -19.77 2.33 5.83
N GLU A 193 -18.92 2.88 6.70
CA GLU A 193 -17.47 2.71 6.66
C GLU A 193 -16.93 2.26 8.01
N LYS A 194 -15.99 1.32 8.01
CA LYS A 194 -15.31 0.83 9.23
C LYS A 194 -14.37 1.89 9.78
N GLY A 195 -13.59 2.52 8.91
CA GLY A 195 -12.65 3.57 9.29
C GLY A 195 -13.34 4.86 9.72
N LYS A 196 -12.57 5.75 10.36
CA LYS A 196 -13.00 7.11 10.69
C LYS A 196 -12.82 8.07 9.51
N TYR A 197 -13.67 9.08 9.41
CA TYR A 197 -13.45 10.25 8.56
C TYR A 197 -12.53 11.27 9.25
N TYR A 198 -11.54 11.74 8.49
CA TYR A 198 -10.66 12.85 8.85
C TYR A 198 -10.86 13.94 7.81
N HIS A 199 -11.28 15.13 8.24
CA HIS A 199 -11.23 16.29 7.36
C HIS A 199 -9.76 16.66 7.13
N GLN A 200 -9.47 17.41 6.06
CA GLN A 200 -8.12 17.85 5.73
C GLN A 200 -7.45 18.62 6.88
N ASN A 201 -8.23 19.35 7.69
CA ASN A 201 -7.73 19.99 8.91
C ASN A 201 -7.13 18.99 9.91
N ASP A 202 -7.75 17.83 10.06
CA ASP A 202 -7.46 16.82 11.09
C ASP A 202 -6.28 15.91 10.71
N LEU A 203 -5.83 15.96 9.45
CA LEU A 203 -4.64 15.23 8.99
C LEU A 203 -3.36 15.87 9.54
N SER A 204 -2.69 15.18 10.47
CA SER A 204 -1.44 15.65 11.07
C SER A 204 -0.18 15.38 10.23
N LEU A 205 -0.27 14.46 9.26
CA LEU A 205 0.83 14.00 8.40
C LEU A 205 2.05 13.42 9.14
N LYS A 206 1.94 13.15 10.44
CA LYS A 206 2.91 12.38 11.21
C LYS A 206 2.81 10.90 10.85
N GLN A 207 3.94 10.20 10.83
CA GLN A 207 4.03 8.82 10.32
C GLN A 207 3.27 7.82 11.22
N ASP A 208 3.42 7.91 12.54
CA ASP A 208 2.78 7.02 13.52
C ASP A 208 1.27 7.27 13.68
N GLU A 209 0.86 8.53 13.83
CA GLU A 209 -0.56 8.91 13.92
C GLU A 209 -1.29 8.49 12.64
N SER A 210 -0.70 8.72 11.46
CA SER A 210 -1.32 8.37 10.18
C SER A 210 -1.40 6.86 9.97
N LEU A 211 -0.38 6.08 10.34
CA LEU A 211 -0.48 4.61 10.33
C LEU A 211 -1.57 4.11 11.29
N THR A 212 -1.70 4.71 12.48
CA THR A 212 -2.69 4.29 13.48
C THR A 212 -4.12 4.64 13.05
N ASN A 213 -4.30 5.83 12.46
CA ASN A 213 -5.61 6.40 12.12
C ASN A 213 -6.14 5.98 10.74
N LEU A 214 -5.25 5.76 9.77
CA LEU A 214 -5.63 5.54 8.36
C LEU A 214 -5.40 4.10 7.89
N TYR A 215 -4.71 3.25 8.66
CA TYR A 215 -4.37 1.88 8.28
C TYR A 215 -4.78 0.85 9.35
N GLU A 216 -5.49 -0.20 8.92
CA GLU A 216 -5.66 -1.41 9.71
C GLU A 216 -4.31 -2.15 9.83
N ASN A 217 -3.91 -2.41 11.08
CA ASN A 217 -2.65 -3.06 11.45
C ASN A 217 -1.38 -2.43 10.83
N GLY A 218 -1.44 -1.15 10.44
CA GLY A 218 -0.33 -0.43 9.80
C GLY A 218 -0.04 -0.81 8.34
N GLY A 219 -0.91 -1.60 7.67
CA GLY A 219 -0.63 -2.11 6.32
C GLY A 219 -1.73 -1.92 5.26
N MET A 220 -2.99 -1.77 5.64
CA MET A 220 -4.12 -1.68 4.69
C MET A 220 -5.04 -0.51 5.04
N ALA A 221 -5.52 0.25 4.04
CA ALA A 221 -6.37 1.42 4.26
C ALA A 221 -7.63 1.10 5.07
N SER A 222 -7.87 1.85 6.15
CA SER A 222 -9.05 1.74 7.03
C SER A 222 -9.52 3.14 7.47
N THR A 223 -9.92 3.96 6.50
CA THR A 223 -10.40 5.34 6.67
C THR A 223 -11.48 5.64 5.63
N PHE A 224 -12.28 6.70 5.84
CA PHE A 224 -13.27 7.15 4.86
C PHE A 224 -12.60 7.51 3.52
N GLY A 225 -13.17 7.01 2.41
CA GLY A 225 -12.56 7.00 1.08
C GLY A 225 -11.59 5.84 0.80
N GLY A 226 -11.29 5.00 1.80
CA GLY A 226 -10.44 3.81 1.70
C GLY A 226 -9.06 4.09 1.10
N GLY A 227 -8.55 3.17 0.28
CA GLY A 227 -7.24 3.31 -0.37
C GLY A 227 -7.10 4.57 -1.24
N THR A 228 -8.20 5.15 -1.73
CA THR A 228 -8.14 6.40 -2.53
C THR A 228 -7.79 7.63 -1.68
N THR A 229 -7.89 7.54 -0.35
CA THR A 229 -7.50 8.60 0.58
C THR A 229 -5.98 8.66 0.74
N ILE A 230 -5.28 7.53 0.60
CA ILE A 230 -3.84 7.38 0.91
C ILE A 230 -2.93 6.97 -0.27
N ASN A 231 -3.47 6.69 -1.46
CA ASN A 231 -2.66 6.29 -2.63
C ASN A 231 -1.94 7.48 -3.33
N TYR A 232 -1.06 7.16 -4.29
CA TYR A 232 -0.06 8.08 -4.87
C TYR A 232 -0.48 8.79 -6.16
N CYS A 233 -1.77 9.06 -6.35
CA CYS A 233 -2.39 9.63 -7.57
C CYS A 233 -2.25 8.84 -8.89
N ALA A 234 -1.35 7.87 -8.99
CA ALA A 234 -1.10 7.08 -10.19
C ALA A 234 -2.40 6.48 -10.79
N SER A 235 -2.69 6.87 -12.03
CA SER A 235 -3.98 6.64 -12.70
C SER A 235 -3.78 6.05 -14.09
N LEU A 236 -3.29 4.81 -14.13
CA LEU A 236 -3.11 4.04 -15.37
C LEU A 236 -4.42 3.32 -15.77
N ARG A 237 -4.73 3.32 -17.08
CA ARG A 237 -5.85 2.55 -17.65
C ARG A 237 -5.61 1.04 -17.55
N PRO A 238 -6.66 0.20 -17.44
CA PRO A 238 -6.52 -1.24 -17.63
C PRO A 238 -5.97 -1.54 -19.04
N GLN A 239 -4.81 -2.22 -19.10
CA GLN A 239 -4.13 -2.53 -20.36
C GLN A 239 -4.96 -3.47 -21.25
N HIS A 240 -4.81 -3.35 -22.57
CA HIS A 240 -5.67 -4.05 -23.54
C HIS A 240 -5.59 -5.59 -23.41
N PHE A 241 -4.37 -6.14 -23.32
CA PHE A 241 -4.14 -7.58 -23.18
C PHE A 241 -4.85 -8.21 -21.97
N ILE A 242 -5.05 -7.45 -20.89
CA ILE A 242 -5.77 -7.90 -19.69
C ILE A 242 -7.28 -7.99 -19.96
N ARG A 243 -7.80 -7.04 -20.74
CA ARG A 243 -9.20 -7.03 -21.16
C ARG A 243 -9.48 -8.17 -22.14
N GLU A 244 -8.53 -8.51 -23.01
CA GLU A 244 -8.56 -9.69 -23.87
C GLU A 244 -8.54 -10.99 -23.06
N GLU A 245 -7.63 -11.10 -22.08
CA GLU A 245 -7.54 -12.24 -21.14
C GLU A 245 -8.84 -12.46 -20.34
N TRP A 246 -9.52 -11.38 -19.95
CA TRP A 246 -10.83 -11.45 -19.27
C TRP A 246 -11.96 -11.80 -20.25
N ALA A 247 -11.94 -11.25 -21.47
CA ALA A 247 -12.92 -11.58 -22.51
C ALA A 247 -12.82 -13.06 -22.96
N ALA A 248 -11.60 -13.62 -23.01
CA ALA A 248 -11.36 -15.04 -23.27
C ALA A 248 -11.97 -15.95 -22.18
N GLN A 249 -12.15 -15.44 -20.95
CA GLN A 249 -12.90 -16.10 -19.87
C GLN A 249 -14.43 -15.89 -19.97
N GLY A 250 -14.92 -15.38 -21.11
CA GLY A 250 -16.34 -15.13 -21.38
C GLY A 250 -16.83 -13.73 -20.96
N LEU A 251 -15.97 -12.88 -20.40
CA LEU A 251 -16.35 -11.54 -19.91
C LEU A 251 -16.19 -10.47 -21.01
N THR A 252 -16.80 -10.72 -22.18
CA THR A 252 -16.63 -9.92 -23.42
C THR A 252 -17.00 -8.44 -23.26
N TYR A 253 -17.80 -8.07 -22.26
CA TYR A 253 -18.07 -6.68 -21.90
C TYR A 253 -16.78 -5.86 -21.70
N PHE A 254 -15.70 -6.46 -21.21
CA PHE A 254 -14.43 -5.75 -21.05
C PHE A 254 -13.77 -5.28 -22.35
N LEU A 255 -14.12 -5.86 -23.51
CA LEU A 255 -13.69 -5.35 -24.82
C LEU A 255 -14.70 -4.39 -25.48
N SER A 256 -15.87 -4.19 -24.87
CA SER A 256 -16.92 -3.33 -25.44
C SER A 256 -16.63 -1.84 -25.32
N ASP A 257 -17.22 -1.05 -26.23
CA ASP A 257 -17.23 0.41 -26.16
C ASP A 257 -17.92 0.94 -24.90
N ASP A 258 -18.87 0.20 -24.33
CA ASP A 258 -19.53 0.61 -23.10
C ASP A 258 -18.58 0.53 -21.89
N PHE A 259 -17.62 -0.39 -21.88
CA PHE A 259 -16.56 -0.38 -20.87
C PHE A 259 -15.51 0.71 -21.14
N ASN A 260 -15.22 1.05 -22.41
CA ASN A 260 -14.39 2.21 -22.75
C ASN A 260 -15.03 3.50 -22.20
N LYS A 261 -16.34 3.72 -22.41
CA LYS A 261 -17.10 4.85 -21.86
C LYS A 261 -17.08 4.88 -20.33
N SER A 262 -17.13 3.72 -19.66
CA SER A 262 -16.96 3.64 -18.19
C SER A 262 -15.58 4.13 -17.73
N ILE A 263 -14.51 3.79 -18.44
CA ILE A 263 -13.15 4.29 -18.15
C ILE A 263 -13.08 5.81 -18.36
N GLU A 264 -13.56 6.30 -19.49
CA GLU A 264 -13.54 7.73 -19.83
C GLU A 264 -14.38 8.57 -18.85
N ALA A 265 -15.55 8.08 -18.43
CA ALA A 265 -16.37 8.75 -17.42
C ALA A 265 -15.66 8.83 -16.05
N VAL A 266 -14.93 7.79 -15.68
CA VAL A 266 -14.13 7.75 -14.44
C VAL A 266 -12.95 8.72 -14.53
N GLU A 267 -12.16 8.65 -15.58
CA GLU A 267 -11.01 9.55 -15.82
C GLU A 267 -11.43 11.01 -15.87
N LYS A 268 -12.54 11.31 -16.56
CA LYS A 268 -13.11 12.66 -16.62
C LYS A 268 -13.55 13.16 -15.24
N ARG A 269 -14.23 12.32 -14.43
CA ARG A 269 -14.67 12.73 -13.08
C ARG A 269 -13.50 12.90 -12.11
N MET A 270 -12.46 12.09 -12.25
CA MET A 270 -11.25 12.14 -11.44
C MET A 270 -10.19 13.12 -11.99
N GLY A 271 -10.43 13.73 -13.16
CA GLY A 271 -9.52 14.69 -13.78
C GLY A 271 -8.14 14.10 -14.06
N VAL A 272 -8.10 12.89 -14.61
CA VAL A 272 -6.87 12.15 -14.93
C VAL A 272 -6.18 12.79 -16.13
N SER A 273 -4.95 13.28 -15.94
CA SER A 273 -4.12 13.81 -17.02
C SER A 273 -2.62 13.70 -16.68
N SER A 274 -1.75 13.80 -17.69
CA SER A 274 -0.31 13.98 -17.54
C SER A 274 0.17 15.43 -17.70
N ASP A 275 -0.71 16.37 -18.06
CA ASP A 275 -0.31 17.73 -18.50
C ASP A 275 0.28 18.59 -17.38
N ALA A 276 -0.17 18.36 -16.14
CA ALA A 276 0.27 19.09 -14.95
C ALA A 276 1.44 18.42 -14.20
N ILE A 277 2.05 17.37 -14.77
CA ILE A 277 3.14 16.63 -14.13
C ILE A 277 4.42 17.46 -14.07
N ILE A 278 5.06 17.48 -12.90
CA ILE A 278 6.41 18.00 -12.71
C ILE A 278 7.26 16.89 -12.10
N HIS A 279 8.18 16.31 -12.86
CA HIS A 279 9.09 15.29 -12.32
C HIS A 279 10.02 15.89 -11.26
N ASN A 280 9.99 15.35 -10.03
CA ASN A 280 11.02 15.62 -9.03
C ASN A 280 12.34 14.91 -9.41
N GLU A 281 13.44 15.18 -8.70
CA GLU A 281 14.77 14.65 -9.06
C GLU A 281 14.82 13.11 -9.09
N SER A 282 14.14 12.40 -8.19
CA SER A 282 14.10 10.94 -8.20
C SER A 282 13.32 10.38 -9.40
N ASN A 283 12.22 11.01 -9.82
CA ASN A 283 11.54 10.66 -11.09
C ASN A 283 12.42 10.99 -12.33
N LYS A 284 13.25 12.06 -12.28
CA LYS A 284 14.23 12.33 -13.35
C LYS A 284 15.32 11.26 -13.44
N ILE A 285 15.78 10.68 -12.33
CA ILE A 285 16.80 9.60 -12.34
C ILE A 285 16.30 8.37 -13.12
N LEU A 286 15.04 7.96 -12.93
CA LEU A 286 14.44 6.88 -13.72
C LEU A 286 14.47 7.21 -15.23
N ILE A 287 14.06 8.43 -15.60
CA ILE A 287 14.07 8.90 -17.00
C ILE A 287 15.50 8.97 -17.56
N GLU A 288 16.46 9.46 -16.79
CA GLU A 288 17.88 9.62 -17.15
C GLU A 288 18.55 8.27 -17.41
N GLY A 289 18.38 7.31 -16.50
CA GLY A 289 18.87 5.95 -16.66
C GLY A 289 18.23 5.23 -17.85
N CYS A 290 16.89 5.35 -18.01
CA CYS A 290 16.20 4.76 -19.16
C CYS A 290 16.70 5.33 -20.50
N LYS A 291 16.85 6.67 -20.61
CA LYS A 291 17.39 7.31 -21.81
C LYS A 291 18.79 6.82 -22.18
N ARG A 292 19.68 6.66 -21.19
CA ARG A 292 21.06 6.19 -21.41
C ARG A 292 21.13 4.72 -21.85
N LEU A 293 20.15 3.90 -21.46
CA LEU A 293 20.05 2.48 -21.82
C LEU A 293 19.21 2.20 -23.07
N GLY A 294 18.52 3.21 -23.61
CA GLY A 294 17.49 3.00 -24.64
C GLY A 294 16.23 2.27 -24.13
N TYR A 295 16.00 2.25 -22.81
CA TYR A 295 14.84 1.61 -22.21
C TYR A 295 13.57 2.47 -22.37
N HIS A 296 12.42 1.80 -22.52
CA HIS A 296 11.13 2.48 -22.52
C HIS A 296 10.88 3.21 -21.19
N TYR A 297 10.36 4.43 -21.27
CA TYR A 297 9.79 5.15 -20.13
C TYR A 297 8.63 6.02 -20.62
N LYS A 298 7.65 6.28 -19.74
CA LYS A 298 6.55 7.22 -20.01
C LYS A 298 6.07 7.91 -18.74
N ASN A 299 5.25 8.94 -18.91
CA ASN A 299 4.59 9.63 -17.81
C ASN A 299 3.46 8.75 -17.23
N ILE A 300 3.27 8.83 -15.91
CA ILE A 300 2.14 8.22 -15.20
C ILE A 300 1.06 9.30 -15.04
N PRO A 301 -0.11 9.22 -15.71
CA PRO A 301 -1.20 10.17 -15.51
C PRO A 301 -1.66 10.20 -14.05
N GLN A 302 -2.07 11.38 -13.58
CA GLN A 302 -2.45 11.62 -12.19
C GLN A 302 -3.88 12.16 -12.09
N ASN A 303 -4.64 11.73 -11.08
CA ASN A 303 -5.98 12.23 -10.79
C ASN A 303 -5.92 13.54 -9.98
N THR A 304 -5.41 14.62 -10.58
CA THR A 304 -5.23 15.93 -9.90
C THR A 304 -6.13 17.03 -10.45
N ALA A 305 -7.05 16.72 -11.37
CA ALA A 305 -7.88 17.69 -12.07
C ALA A 305 -7.09 18.85 -12.69
N GLY A 306 -5.96 18.53 -13.32
CA GLY A 306 -5.08 19.51 -13.97
C GLY A 306 -4.29 20.41 -13.01
N SER A 307 -4.39 20.19 -11.69
CA SER A 307 -3.55 20.88 -10.71
C SER A 307 -2.16 20.24 -10.65
N HIS A 308 -1.12 21.06 -10.50
CA HIS A 308 0.19 20.58 -10.05
C HIS A 308 0.03 19.95 -8.66
N HIS A 309 0.64 18.79 -8.44
CA HIS A 309 0.57 18.09 -7.17
C HIS A 309 1.97 17.71 -6.69
N GLN A 310 2.44 18.48 -5.71
CA GLN A 310 3.78 18.39 -5.14
C GLN A 310 3.67 18.49 -3.62
N CYS A 311 3.46 17.35 -2.96
CA CYS A 311 3.63 17.26 -1.51
C CYS A 311 4.66 16.17 -1.18
N GLY A 312 4.35 14.90 -1.47
CA GLY A 312 5.09 13.74 -1.01
C GLY A 312 4.26 12.90 -0.03
N TRP A 313 3.64 13.58 0.94
CA TRP A 313 2.92 13.00 2.09
C TRP A 313 1.55 12.34 1.79
N CYS A 314 1.12 12.10 0.54
CA CYS A 314 -0.23 11.52 0.29
C CYS A 314 -0.48 10.17 0.94
N THR A 315 0.58 9.41 1.23
CA THR A 315 0.53 8.16 2.01
C THR A 315 -0.02 8.35 3.44
N PHE A 316 0.04 9.58 3.95
CA PHE A 316 -0.48 10.02 5.25
C PHE A 316 -1.80 10.81 5.13
N GLY A 317 -2.46 10.73 3.98
CA GLY A 317 -3.70 11.45 3.65
C GLY A 317 -3.46 12.70 2.79
N CYS A 318 -4.48 13.09 2.01
CA CYS A 318 -4.37 14.23 1.10
C CYS A 318 -4.75 15.57 1.77
N LYS A 319 -3.78 16.20 2.45
CA LYS A 319 -3.94 17.50 3.14
C LYS A 319 -4.50 18.61 2.25
N TYR A 320 -4.08 18.68 0.98
CA TYR A 320 -4.38 19.81 0.07
C TYR A 320 -5.63 19.62 -0.80
N GLY A 321 -6.32 18.48 -0.71
CA GLY A 321 -7.48 18.15 -1.55
C GLY A 321 -7.21 18.04 -3.07
N GLU A 322 -5.94 18.12 -3.49
CA GLU A 322 -5.52 18.08 -4.89
C GLU A 322 -5.76 16.69 -5.53
N LYS A 323 -5.46 15.62 -4.79
CA LYS A 323 -5.74 14.24 -5.21
C LYS A 323 -7.25 14.00 -5.24
N GLN A 324 -7.78 13.79 -6.44
CA GLN A 324 -9.18 13.51 -6.74
C GLN A 324 -9.57 12.06 -6.38
N GLY A 325 -9.32 11.65 -5.12
CA GLY A 325 -9.82 10.40 -4.54
C GLY A 325 -11.32 10.48 -4.24
N CYS A 326 -11.91 9.41 -3.68
CA CYS A 326 -13.36 9.34 -3.43
C CYS A 326 -13.89 10.51 -2.59
N LEU A 327 -13.11 11.02 -1.64
CA LEU A 327 -13.46 12.18 -0.80
C LEU A 327 -13.72 13.46 -1.61
N MET A 328 -12.96 13.70 -2.68
CA MET A 328 -13.11 14.90 -3.53
C MET A 328 -14.05 14.64 -4.73
N THR A 329 -14.31 13.36 -5.03
CA THR A 329 -15.03 12.91 -6.21
C THR A 329 -16.36 12.25 -5.87
N TRP A 330 -16.38 10.92 -5.77
CA TRP A 330 -17.59 10.12 -5.79
C TRP A 330 -18.41 10.22 -4.49
N LEU A 331 -17.77 10.29 -3.32
CA LEU A 331 -18.50 10.46 -2.05
C LEU A 331 -19.11 11.87 -1.97
N LYS A 332 -18.42 12.89 -2.49
CA LYS A 332 -18.96 14.25 -2.62
C LYS A 332 -20.18 14.25 -3.53
N ASP A 333 -20.07 13.60 -4.69
CA ASP A 333 -21.18 13.45 -5.63
C ASP A 333 -22.38 12.69 -5.05
N ALA A 334 -22.14 11.69 -4.19
CA ALA A 334 -23.19 10.96 -3.48
C ALA A 334 -23.87 11.83 -2.41
N ARG A 335 -23.07 12.56 -1.61
CA ARG A 335 -23.54 13.54 -0.61
C ARG A 335 -24.42 14.61 -1.26
N ASP A 336 -23.95 15.18 -2.37
CA ASP A 336 -24.64 16.24 -3.12
C ASP A 336 -25.95 15.73 -3.76
N ALA A 337 -26.05 14.42 -4.00
CA ALA A 337 -27.27 13.72 -4.42
C ALA A 337 -28.12 13.18 -3.24
N GLY A 338 -27.80 13.54 -2.00
CA GLY A 338 -28.62 13.22 -0.81
C GLY A 338 -28.29 11.91 -0.08
N ALA A 339 -27.22 11.19 -0.46
CA ALA A 339 -26.77 10.01 0.26
C ALA A 339 -26.40 10.33 1.72
N LYS A 340 -26.55 9.34 2.60
CA LYS A 340 -26.20 9.43 4.03
C LYS A 340 -25.00 8.54 4.37
N PHE A 341 -24.29 8.90 5.44
CA PHE A 341 -23.02 8.29 5.82
C PHE A 341 -22.99 7.91 7.30
N ILE A 342 -22.27 6.83 7.63
CA ILE A 342 -21.87 6.46 9.00
C ILE A 342 -20.43 5.95 8.92
N ASP A 343 -19.52 6.53 9.71
CA ASP A 343 -18.15 6.07 9.88
C ASP A 343 -18.00 5.26 11.19
N ASN A 344 -16.80 4.73 11.49
CA ASN A 344 -16.56 3.90 12.67
C ASN A 344 -17.53 2.70 12.81
N CYS A 345 -18.00 2.17 11.67
CA CYS A 345 -19.10 1.22 11.52
C CYS A 345 -18.61 -0.11 10.94
N TYR A 346 -18.38 -1.08 11.83
CA TYR A 346 -17.97 -2.43 11.44
C TYR A 346 -19.18 -3.32 11.16
N VAL A 347 -19.39 -3.70 9.90
CA VAL A 347 -20.46 -4.63 9.53
C VAL A 347 -20.09 -6.07 9.89
N GLU A 348 -20.86 -6.66 10.80
CA GLU A 348 -20.68 -8.04 11.23
C GLU A 348 -21.10 -9.01 10.13
N ASN A 349 -22.32 -8.82 9.62
CA ASN A 349 -22.98 -9.69 8.63
C ASN A 349 -24.04 -8.96 7.80
N VAL A 350 -24.31 -9.52 6.62
CA VAL A 350 -25.48 -9.22 5.79
C VAL A 350 -26.66 -10.02 6.30
N LEU A 351 -27.81 -9.38 6.47
CA LEU A 351 -29.06 -10.02 6.88
C LEU A 351 -29.70 -10.71 5.68
N LEU A 352 -29.97 -12.02 5.82
CA LEU A 352 -30.51 -12.86 4.75
C LEU A 352 -31.91 -13.40 5.11
N LYS A 353 -32.85 -13.35 4.16
CA LYS A 353 -34.19 -13.96 4.28
C LYS A 353 -34.60 -14.55 2.93
N ASN A 354 -35.01 -15.82 2.90
CA ASN A 354 -35.46 -16.52 1.68
C ASN A 354 -34.49 -16.35 0.49
N ARG A 355 -33.18 -16.54 0.73
CA ARG A 355 -32.08 -16.33 -0.22
C ARG A 355 -31.95 -14.91 -0.79
N LYS A 356 -32.56 -13.90 -0.16
CA LYS A 356 -32.40 -12.47 -0.48
C LYS A 356 -31.61 -11.77 0.61
N ALA A 357 -30.71 -10.87 0.24
CA ALA A 357 -30.22 -9.86 1.17
C ALA A 357 -31.34 -8.85 1.47
N VAL A 358 -31.54 -8.56 2.75
CA VAL A 358 -32.61 -7.66 3.25
C VAL A 358 -32.08 -6.56 4.17
N GLY A 359 -30.76 -6.45 4.32
CA GLY A 359 -30.14 -5.50 5.23
C GLY A 359 -28.75 -5.91 5.71
N ILE A 360 -28.27 -5.20 6.73
CA ILE A 360 -27.02 -5.48 7.45
C ILE A 360 -27.20 -5.35 8.97
N LYS A 361 -26.35 -6.03 9.73
CA LYS A 361 -26.11 -5.76 11.15
C LYS A 361 -24.66 -5.28 11.33
N ALA A 362 -24.48 -4.19 12.04
CA ALA A 362 -23.19 -3.55 12.27
C ALA A 362 -23.02 -3.10 13.73
N ILE A 363 -21.76 -2.86 14.09
CA ILE A 363 -21.33 -2.28 15.37
C ILE A 363 -20.70 -0.92 15.05
N VAL A 364 -21.20 0.14 15.67
CA VAL A 364 -20.72 1.53 15.51
C VAL A 364 -20.07 1.98 16.81
N ASN A 365 -18.92 2.65 16.71
CA ASN A 365 -18.15 3.10 17.89
C ASN A 365 -17.92 1.97 18.91
N GLU A 366 -17.47 0.81 18.41
CA GLU A 366 -17.11 -0.41 19.14
C GLU A 366 -18.25 -1.15 19.90
N ASN A 367 -19.34 -0.48 20.29
CA ASN A 367 -20.37 -1.08 21.14
C ASN A 367 -21.84 -0.81 20.76
N ARG A 368 -22.13 0.09 19.82
CA ARG A 368 -23.53 0.47 19.49
C ARG A 368 -24.06 -0.37 18.33
N ILE A 369 -25.25 -0.96 18.48
CA ILE A 369 -25.83 -1.83 17.46
C ILE A 369 -26.56 -0.99 16.40
N LEU A 370 -26.21 -1.20 15.14
CA LEU A 370 -26.92 -0.66 13.98
C LEU A 370 -27.54 -1.81 13.18
N VAL A 371 -28.83 -1.68 12.87
CA VAL A 371 -29.53 -2.53 11.89
C VAL A 371 -30.02 -1.65 10.75
N VAL A 372 -29.72 -2.02 9.52
CA VAL A 372 -30.20 -1.30 8.33
C VAL A 372 -30.97 -2.27 7.46
N HIS A 373 -32.26 -2.06 7.29
CA HIS A 373 -33.06 -2.77 6.29
C HIS A 373 -32.90 -2.11 4.93
N SER A 374 -32.75 -2.94 3.88
CA SER A 374 -32.62 -2.43 2.51
C SER A 374 -33.12 -3.38 1.44
N LYS A 375 -33.45 -2.81 0.28
CA LYS A 375 -33.86 -3.57 -0.91
C LYS A 375 -32.66 -4.20 -1.61
N LYS A 376 -31.48 -3.57 -1.55
CA LYS A 376 -30.20 -4.07 -2.09
C LYS A 376 -29.03 -3.80 -1.14
N VAL A 377 -28.08 -4.72 -1.09
CA VAL A 377 -26.83 -4.61 -0.33
C VAL A 377 -25.64 -4.68 -1.30
N ILE A 378 -24.76 -3.70 -1.24
CA ILE A 378 -23.52 -3.64 -2.02
C ILE A 378 -22.33 -3.82 -1.08
N VAL A 379 -21.51 -4.82 -1.33
CA VAL A 379 -20.26 -5.10 -0.60
C VAL A 379 -19.10 -4.45 -1.36
N SER A 380 -18.39 -3.54 -0.69
CA SER A 380 -17.26 -2.77 -1.24
C SER A 380 -16.08 -2.67 -0.24
N CYS A 381 -15.90 -3.71 0.58
CA CYS A 381 -14.90 -3.78 1.66
C CYS A 381 -13.47 -4.12 1.18
N GLY A 382 -13.24 -4.29 -0.13
CA GLY A 382 -11.95 -4.66 -0.70
C GLY A 382 -11.62 -6.16 -0.63
N ALA A 383 -10.58 -6.58 -1.35
CA ALA A 383 -10.27 -7.99 -1.58
C ALA A 383 -9.93 -8.82 -0.31
N ILE A 384 -9.62 -8.19 0.81
CA ILE A 384 -9.39 -8.92 2.07
C ILE A 384 -10.69 -9.08 2.87
N HIS A 385 -11.51 -8.03 2.99
CA HIS A 385 -12.68 -8.03 3.88
C HIS A 385 -14.00 -8.42 3.20
N SER A 386 -14.18 -8.18 1.90
CA SER A 386 -15.39 -8.59 1.17
C SER A 386 -15.64 -10.10 1.21
N PRO A 387 -14.67 -10.99 0.90
CA PRO A 387 -14.88 -12.43 1.05
C PRO A 387 -15.06 -12.85 2.51
N ALA A 388 -14.47 -12.14 3.48
CA ALA A 388 -14.61 -12.43 4.90
C ALA A 388 -16.02 -12.09 5.42
N LEU A 389 -16.56 -10.93 5.05
CA LEU A 389 -17.94 -10.54 5.35
C LEU A 389 -18.95 -11.52 4.75
N LEU A 390 -18.77 -11.91 3.48
CA LEU A 390 -19.66 -12.87 2.83
C LEU A 390 -19.62 -14.25 3.53
N LYS A 391 -18.44 -14.74 3.93
CA LYS A 391 -18.31 -15.97 4.73
C LYS A 391 -18.98 -15.84 6.10
N ARG A 392 -18.78 -14.73 6.84
CA ARG A 392 -19.47 -14.48 8.12
C ARG A 392 -20.99 -14.36 7.98
N SER A 393 -21.47 -13.95 6.80
CA SER A 393 -22.90 -13.86 6.47
C SER A 393 -23.51 -15.21 6.05
N GLY A 394 -22.75 -16.31 6.13
CA GLY A 394 -23.24 -17.67 5.89
C GLY A 394 -23.24 -18.14 4.43
N LEU A 395 -22.64 -17.38 3.51
CA LEU A 395 -22.48 -17.81 2.11
C LEU A 395 -21.48 -18.97 2.01
N ARG A 396 -21.72 -19.87 1.05
CA ARG A 396 -21.03 -21.18 0.94
C ARG A 396 -20.28 -21.36 -0.38
N ASN A 397 -20.28 -20.36 -1.27
CA ASN A 397 -19.63 -20.46 -2.57
C ASN A 397 -18.15 -20.83 -2.42
N ALA A 398 -17.76 -21.96 -2.99
CA ALA A 398 -16.43 -22.56 -2.86
C ALA A 398 -15.29 -21.71 -3.46
N ASN A 399 -15.60 -20.61 -4.15
CA ASN A 399 -14.64 -19.65 -4.72
C ASN A 399 -14.39 -18.44 -3.82
N LEU A 400 -15.19 -18.22 -2.76
CA LEU A 400 -15.00 -17.11 -1.83
C LEU A 400 -13.59 -17.13 -1.22
N GLY A 401 -12.83 -16.06 -1.46
CA GLY A 401 -11.46 -15.91 -0.98
C GLY A 401 -10.40 -16.65 -1.79
N LYS A 402 -10.71 -17.45 -2.81
CA LYS A 402 -9.68 -17.94 -3.75
C LYS A 402 -9.27 -16.79 -4.69
N ASN A 403 -8.25 -16.98 -5.53
CA ASN A 403 -7.91 -16.01 -6.59
C ASN A 403 -7.44 -14.64 -6.05
N LEU A 404 -6.68 -14.63 -4.95
CA LEU A 404 -6.07 -13.41 -4.40
C LEU A 404 -4.81 -13.06 -5.21
N TYR A 405 -4.81 -11.89 -5.83
CA TYR A 405 -3.60 -11.26 -6.38
C TYR A 405 -3.20 -10.07 -5.51
N LEU A 406 -1.90 -9.76 -5.49
CA LEU A 406 -1.32 -8.75 -4.60
C LEU A 406 -0.44 -7.71 -5.31
N HIS A 407 0.03 -7.97 -6.53
CA HIS A 407 1.22 -7.31 -7.10
C HIS A 407 2.41 -7.29 -6.12
N PRO A 408 3.20 -8.38 -6.03
CA PRO A 408 4.44 -8.40 -5.25
C PRO A 408 5.32 -7.20 -5.58
N ALA A 409 5.68 -6.44 -4.55
CA ALA A 409 6.45 -5.22 -4.70
C ALA A 409 7.71 -5.23 -3.84
N THR A 410 8.83 -4.78 -4.40
CA THR A 410 10.10 -4.59 -3.69
C THR A 410 10.81 -3.34 -4.20
N MET A 411 11.99 -3.02 -3.66
CA MET A 411 12.77 -1.86 -4.09
C MET A 411 14.22 -2.22 -4.38
N VAL A 412 14.81 -1.49 -5.32
CA VAL A 412 16.26 -1.31 -5.44
C VAL A 412 16.59 0.17 -5.28
N SER A 413 17.67 0.51 -4.59
CA SER A 413 18.03 1.89 -4.27
C SER A 413 19.42 2.24 -4.79
N GLY A 414 19.59 3.44 -5.34
CA GLY A 414 20.88 3.98 -5.76
C GLY A 414 21.28 5.18 -4.92
N PHE A 415 22.55 5.25 -4.54
CA PHE A 415 23.14 6.37 -3.78
C PHE A 415 23.89 7.33 -4.71
N PHE A 416 23.57 8.63 -4.60
CA PHE A 416 24.14 9.71 -5.40
C PHE A 416 24.78 10.77 -4.49
N PRO A 417 26.04 10.59 -4.04
CA PRO A 417 26.68 11.51 -3.08
C PRO A 417 26.80 12.95 -3.59
N ASP A 418 26.93 13.12 -4.91
CA ASP A 418 27.17 14.41 -5.55
C ASP A 418 25.87 15.16 -5.96
N ARG A 419 24.68 14.58 -5.68
CA ARG A 419 23.37 15.18 -5.96
C ARG A 419 22.47 15.08 -4.73
N GLU A 420 21.96 16.19 -4.23
CA GLU A 420 20.85 16.17 -3.27
C GLU A 420 19.55 15.77 -4.01
N ILE A 421 18.92 14.70 -3.58
CA ILE A 421 17.72 14.10 -4.17
C ILE A 421 16.73 13.76 -3.05
N ILE A 422 15.78 14.66 -2.81
CA ILE A 422 14.79 14.54 -1.74
C ILE A 422 13.66 13.60 -2.19
N SER A 423 13.90 12.29 -2.08
CA SER A 423 12.97 11.25 -2.57
C SER A 423 11.64 11.15 -1.84
N TYR A 424 11.45 11.80 -0.68
CA TYR A 424 10.16 11.84 0.04
C TYR A 424 9.27 13.04 -0.30
N SER A 425 9.73 13.99 -1.13
CA SER A 425 9.03 15.25 -1.39
C SER A 425 8.79 15.50 -2.88
N GLY A 426 7.86 16.42 -3.17
CA GLY A 426 7.47 16.81 -4.54
C GLY A 426 6.41 15.89 -5.14
N SER A 427 6.40 15.76 -6.46
CA SER A 427 5.46 14.87 -7.15
C SER A 427 5.88 13.42 -7.00
N ILE A 428 4.98 12.62 -6.44
CA ILE A 428 5.28 11.31 -5.89
C ILE A 428 5.71 10.30 -6.97
N MET A 429 4.78 10.00 -7.88
CA MET A 429 4.89 8.91 -8.85
C MET A 429 4.44 9.47 -10.20
N THR A 430 5.40 9.79 -11.06
CA THR A 430 5.18 10.55 -12.32
C THR A 430 5.81 9.92 -13.55
N SER A 431 6.76 8.99 -13.38
CA SER A 431 7.42 8.26 -14.45
C SER A 431 7.41 6.76 -14.17
N VAL A 432 7.14 5.95 -15.21
CA VAL A 432 7.19 4.49 -15.18
C VAL A 432 8.08 3.99 -16.33
N SER A 433 8.80 2.90 -16.09
CA SER A 433 9.38 2.06 -17.15
C SER A 433 8.67 0.71 -17.20
N GLU A 434 8.40 0.27 -18.43
CA GLU A 434 7.74 -1.01 -18.74
C GLU A 434 8.70 -1.96 -19.48
N VAL A 435 10.01 -1.69 -19.41
CA VAL A 435 11.07 -2.44 -20.14
C VAL A 435 11.05 -3.95 -19.89
N VAL A 436 10.49 -4.38 -18.76
CA VAL A 436 10.37 -5.78 -18.34
C VAL A 436 8.92 -6.16 -17.98
N GLU A 437 7.92 -5.49 -18.55
CA GLU A 437 6.50 -5.83 -18.29
C GLU A 437 6.03 -7.15 -18.94
N ASN A 438 6.79 -7.66 -19.91
CA ASN A 438 6.45 -8.85 -20.70
C ASN A 438 7.72 -9.56 -21.19
N ILE A 439 8.49 -10.16 -20.28
CA ILE A 439 9.80 -10.76 -20.58
C ILE A 439 9.64 -12.08 -21.35
N ASP A 440 8.66 -12.89 -20.94
CA ASP A 440 8.44 -14.24 -21.48
C ASP A 440 7.37 -14.30 -22.58
N GLY A 441 6.84 -13.15 -23.00
CA GLY A 441 5.85 -13.04 -24.08
C GLY A 441 4.40 -13.36 -23.66
N ASP A 442 4.14 -13.59 -22.37
CA ASP A 442 2.84 -13.99 -21.82
C ASP A 442 2.08 -12.86 -21.10
N HIS A 443 2.59 -11.64 -21.17
CA HIS A 443 2.08 -10.43 -20.52
C HIS A 443 2.13 -10.42 -18.99
N TYR A 444 3.08 -11.14 -18.40
CA TYR A 444 3.47 -11.01 -17.00
C TYR A 444 4.93 -10.54 -16.89
N GLY A 445 5.22 -9.79 -15.83
CA GLY A 445 6.47 -9.05 -15.69
C GLY A 445 6.36 -7.91 -14.68
N SER A 446 7.33 -7.01 -14.68
CA SER A 446 7.46 -5.91 -13.73
C SER A 446 7.36 -4.53 -14.37
N LYS A 447 6.72 -3.60 -13.65
CA LYS A 447 6.82 -2.15 -13.89
C LYS A 447 7.75 -1.52 -12.86
N LEU A 448 8.48 -0.50 -13.30
CA LEU A 448 9.47 0.21 -12.51
C LEU A 448 8.99 1.64 -12.32
N GLU A 449 8.69 2.01 -11.08
CA GLU A 449 8.09 3.28 -10.70
C GLU A 449 8.94 3.98 -9.63
N ILE A 450 8.76 5.29 -9.45
CA ILE A 450 9.31 6.00 -8.29
C ILE A 450 8.21 6.19 -7.25
N ALA A 451 8.54 5.87 -6.00
CA ALA A 451 7.67 5.98 -4.83
C ALA A 451 8.29 6.94 -3.79
N PRO A 452 7.48 7.55 -2.90
CA PRO A 452 7.97 8.56 -1.97
C PRO A 452 8.69 7.88 -0.80
N LEU A 453 9.92 8.29 -0.54
CA LEU A 453 10.83 7.58 0.36
C LEU A 453 10.83 8.14 1.78
N HIS A 454 9.68 8.19 2.46
CA HIS A 454 9.65 8.55 3.88
C HIS A 454 10.42 7.49 4.71
N PRO A 455 11.07 7.88 5.82
CA PRO A 455 11.87 6.98 6.66
C PRO A 455 11.20 5.64 6.95
N ILE A 456 9.91 5.65 7.28
CA ILE A 456 9.13 4.46 7.63
C ILE A 456 9.03 3.42 6.49
N TYR A 457 8.95 3.86 5.23
CA TYR A 457 8.89 2.96 4.08
C TYR A 457 10.28 2.56 3.61
N LEU A 458 11.27 3.45 3.71
CA LEU A 458 12.67 3.15 3.39
C LEU A 458 13.16 1.95 4.20
N VAL A 459 12.98 1.98 5.52
CA VAL A 459 13.47 0.93 6.41
C VAL A 459 12.66 -0.37 6.37
N ALA A 460 11.50 -0.36 5.70
CA ALA A 460 10.76 -1.58 5.40
C ALA A 460 11.36 -2.36 4.22
N PHE A 461 12.05 -1.69 3.30
CA PHE A 461 12.64 -2.30 2.10
C PHE A 461 14.18 -2.34 2.08
N LEU A 462 14.87 -1.60 2.97
CA LEU A 462 16.32 -1.76 3.16
C LEU A 462 16.65 -2.96 4.07
N PRO A 463 17.57 -3.86 3.67
CA PRO A 463 18.05 -4.92 4.55
C PRO A 463 18.98 -4.33 5.61
N TRP A 464 18.71 -4.58 6.89
CA TRP A 464 19.62 -4.20 7.98
C TRP A 464 20.88 -5.09 7.95
N LYS A 465 22.07 -4.47 8.02
CA LYS A 465 23.36 -5.17 8.04
C LYS A 465 24.11 -5.01 9.36
N SER A 466 24.09 -3.80 9.93
CA SER A 466 24.65 -3.43 11.24
C SER A 466 24.01 -2.12 11.71
N ALA A 467 24.16 -1.77 13.00
CA ALA A 467 23.70 -0.47 13.49
C ALA A 467 24.41 0.69 12.78
N LEU A 468 25.71 0.54 12.51
CA LEU A 468 26.51 1.52 11.76
C LEU A 468 25.99 1.69 10.33
N ASN A 469 25.81 0.61 9.57
CA ASN A 469 25.29 0.67 8.21
C ASN A 469 23.88 1.29 8.18
N HIS A 470 23.01 0.91 9.10
CA HIS A 470 21.67 1.50 9.20
C HIS A 470 21.73 3.02 9.45
N LYS A 471 22.52 3.48 10.43
CA LYS A 471 22.71 4.92 10.70
C LYS A 471 23.32 5.66 9.50
N GLN A 472 24.27 5.04 8.77
CA GLN A 472 24.83 5.60 7.53
C GLN A 472 23.78 5.74 6.41
N ARG A 473 22.92 4.74 6.19
CA ARG A 473 21.83 4.78 5.20
C ARG A 473 20.82 5.87 5.52
N MET A 474 20.46 6.04 6.79
CA MET A 474 19.53 7.08 7.22
C MET A 474 20.10 8.49 7.05
N LEU A 475 21.38 8.73 7.35
CA LEU A 475 22.06 10.00 7.04
C LEU A 475 22.19 10.28 5.52
N GLN A 476 21.95 9.28 4.67
CA GLN A 476 22.00 9.40 3.20
C GLN A 476 20.62 9.46 2.55
N ILE A 477 19.52 9.59 3.32
CA ILE A 477 18.16 9.58 2.77
C ILE A 477 17.90 10.65 1.69
N ASN A 478 18.48 11.85 1.82
CA ASN A 478 18.44 12.93 0.82
C ASN A 478 19.38 12.71 -0.38
N HIS A 479 19.92 11.51 -0.55
CA HIS A 479 20.80 11.10 -1.64
C HIS A 479 20.48 9.69 -2.17
N LEU A 480 19.42 9.05 -1.64
CA LEU A 480 18.97 7.71 -1.99
C LEU A 480 17.75 7.80 -2.90
N VAL A 481 17.81 7.08 -4.03
CA VAL A 481 16.73 7.02 -5.03
C VAL A 481 16.22 5.59 -5.12
N PRO A 482 14.98 5.32 -4.67
CA PRO A 482 14.39 4.00 -4.76
C PRO A 482 13.64 3.86 -6.08
N ILE A 483 13.89 2.77 -6.80
CA ILE A 483 12.99 2.30 -7.86
C ILE A 483 12.13 1.20 -7.24
N LEU A 484 10.83 1.46 -7.17
CA LEU A 484 9.81 0.48 -6.81
C LEU A 484 9.62 -0.48 -7.99
N ILE A 485 9.80 -1.76 -7.71
CA ILE A 485 9.54 -2.86 -8.63
C ILE A 485 8.16 -3.40 -8.28
N VAL A 486 7.20 -3.33 -9.21
CA VAL A 486 5.83 -3.85 -9.03
C VAL A 486 5.56 -4.92 -10.07
N SER A 487 5.46 -6.18 -9.63
CA SER A 487 5.27 -7.32 -10.52
C SER A 487 3.79 -7.67 -10.70
N ARG A 488 3.38 -7.93 -11.94
CA ARG A 488 2.10 -8.58 -12.24
C ARG A 488 2.20 -10.05 -11.84
N ASP A 489 1.52 -10.43 -10.77
CA ASP A 489 1.47 -11.82 -10.31
C ASP A 489 0.52 -12.67 -11.17
N LYS A 490 1.00 -13.86 -11.52
CA LYS A 490 0.30 -14.86 -12.34
C LYS A 490 -0.35 -15.92 -11.48
N ASP A 491 0.30 -16.32 -10.39
CA ASP A 491 -0.16 -17.40 -9.52
C ASP A 491 -0.88 -16.82 -8.28
N PRO A 492 -2.19 -17.06 -8.11
CA PRO A 492 -2.94 -16.45 -7.02
C PRO A 492 -2.78 -17.16 -5.67
N GLY A 493 -2.79 -16.37 -4.61
CA GLY A 493 -3.05 -16.84 -3.25
C GLY A 493 -4.54 -16.97 -2.92
N ARG A 494 -4.85 -16.94 -1.62
CA ARG A 494 -6.22 -16.99 -1.08
C ARG A 494 -6.38 -16.26 0.27
N THR A 495 -7.62 -15.99 0.64
CA THR A 495 -8.04 -15.55 1.98
C THR A 495 -8.98 -16.55 2.66
N SER A 496 -8.76 -16.77 3.95
CA SER A 496 -9.68 -17.48 4.84
C SER A 496 -10.16 -16.55 5.96
N ILE A 497 -11.05 -17.05 6.83
CA ILE A 497 -11.31 -16.43 8.13
C ILE A 497 -10.77 -17.33 9.24
N ASP A 498 -10.39 -16.75 10.38
CA ASP A 498 -10.10 -17.49 11.62
C ASP A 498 -11.38 -17.77 12.44
N SER A 499 -11.23 -18.40 13.60
CA SER A 499 -12.35 -18.70 14.52
C SER A 499 -13.05 -17.45 15.07
N CYS A 500 -12.40 -16.28 15.02
CA CYS A 500 -12.97 -14.99 15.38
C CYS A 500 -13.58 -14.25 14.17
N GLY A 501 -13.63 -14.87 12.99
CA GLY A 501 -14.15 -14.27 11.76
C GLY A 501 -13.24 -13.21 11.12
N ARG A 502 -11.98 -13.09 11.57
CA ARG A 502 -10.99 -12.15 11.03
C ARG A 502 -10.31 -12.74 9.78
N PRO A 503 -10.03 -11.93 8.74
CA PRO A 503 -9.39 -12.43 7.53
C PRO A 503 -7.96 -12.90 7.79
N ARG A 504 -7.54 -13.93 7.06
CA ARG A 504 -6.17 -14.46 7.03
C ARG A 504 -5.73 -14.61 5.58
N ILE A 505 -4.57 -14.05 5.23
CA ILE A 505 -3.95 -14.13 3.91
C ILE A 505 -3.08 -15.39 3.84
N HIS A 506 -3.15 -16.09 2.72
CA HIS A 506 -2.27 -17.22 2.36
C HIS A 506 -1.77 -16.94 0.95
N TYR A 507 -0.53 -16.49 0.83
CA TYR A 507 0.12 -16.14 -0.43
C TYR A 507 1.58 -16.57 -0.35
N SER A 508 2.16 -16.91 -1.49
CA SER A 508 3.58 -17.25 -1.65
C SER A 508 3.96 -16.96 -3.09
N ILE A 509 5.07 -16.26 -3.31
CA ILE A 509 5.55 -15.91 -4.65
C ILE A 509 5.94 -17.20 -5.39
N SER A 510 5.44 -17.38 -6.61
CA SER A 510 5.81 -18.54 -7.44
C SER A 510 7.16 -18.35 -8.11
N ASN A 511 7.75 -19.43 -8.66
CA ASN A 511 9.01 -19.32 -9.42
C ASN A 511 8.89 -18.37 -10.62
N HIS A 512 7.70 -18.32 -11.24
CA HIS A 512 7.40 -17.44 -12.36
C HIS A 512 7.38 -15.96 -11.93
N ASP A 513 6.65 -15.67 -10.86
CA ASP A 513 6.51 -14.30 -10.37
C ASP A 513 7.81 -13.82 -9.71
N SER A 514 8.55 -14.71 -9.06
CA SER A 514 9.90 -14.48 -8.53
C SER A 514 10.87 -14.04 -9.64
N LYS A 515 10.88 -14.73 -10.79
CA LYS A 515 11.65 -14.32 -11.99
C LYS A 515 11.25 -12.92 -12.46
N SER A 516 9.95 -12.63 -12.50
CA SER A 516 9.44 -11.30 -12.88
C SER A 516 9.93 -10.19 -11.94
N VAL A 517 9.93 -10.42 -10.62
CA VAL A 517 10.48 -9.48 -9.64
C VAL A 517 11.99 -9.30 -9.86
N VAL A 518 12.74 -10.40 -10.01
CA VAL A 518 14.21 -10.43 -10.17
C VAL A 518 14.66 -9.62 -11.38
N GLU A 519 14.06 -9.84 -12.56
CA GLU A 519 14.42 -9.07 -13.75
C GLU A 519 13.97 -7.60 -13.64
N GLY A 520 12.89 -7.33 -12.90
CA GLY A 520 12.52 -5.98 -12.44
C GLY A 520 13.63 -5.30 -11.64
N MET A 521 14.15 -5.98 -10.61
CA MET A 521 15.26 -5.50 -9.79
C MET A 521 16.51 -5.25 -10.64
N ILE A 522 16.85 -6.15 -11.57
CA ILE A 522 18.00 -6.03 -12.46
C ILE A 522 17.84 -4.82 -13.40
N ALA A 523 16.66 -4.62 -14.00
CA ALA A 523 16.37 -3.44 -14.80
C ALA A 523 16.48 -2.14 -13.97
N GLY A 524 16.01 -2.15 -12.73
CA GLY A 524 16.14 -1.01 -11.81
C GLY A 524 17.60 -0.71 -11.46
N ILE A 525 18.40 -1.74 -11.18
CA ILE A 525 19.84 -1.59 -10.95
C ILE A 525 20.52 -1.05 -12.21
N ASN A 526 20.22 -1.57 -13.40
CA ASN A 526 20.76 -1.05 -14.66
C ASN A 526 20.48 0.46 -14.79
N ILE A 527 19.23 0.88 -14.55
CA ILE A 527 18.80 2.28 -14.62
C ILE A 527 19.58 3.15 -13.62
N LEU A 528 19.73 2.71 -12.37
CA LEU A 528 20.48 3.46 -11.34
C LEU A 528 21.97 3.57 -11.68
N VAL A 529 22.60 2.48 -12.14
CA VAL A 529 24.00 2.47 -12.60
C VAL A 529 24.17 3.40 -13.80
N ALA A 530 23.28 3.33 -14.80
CA ALA A 530 23.32 4.20 -15.98
C ALA A 530 23.10 5.67 -15.61
N ALA A 531 22.23 5.97 -14.63
CA ALA A 531 22.03 7.31 -14.10
C ALA A 531 23.25 7.85 -13.32
N GLY A 532 24.17 6.98 -12.90
CA GLY A 532 25.43 7.35 -12.23
C GLY A 532 25.45 7.09 -10.72
N ALA A 533 24.65 6.16 -10.21
CA ALA A 533 24.68 5.77 -8.80
C ALA A 533 26.07 5.23 -8.41
N LYS A 534 26.63 5.72 -7.31
CA LYS A 534 27.94 5.26 -6.77
C LYS A 534 27.82 3.96 -5.97
N THR A 535 26.65 3.69 -5.42
CA THR A 535 26.32 2.43 -4.75
C THR A 535 24.90 2.02 -5.15
N VAL A 536 24.68 0.74 -5.40
CA VAL A 536 23.35 0.14 -5.60
C VAL A 536 23.06 -0.91 -4.54
N ILE A 537 21.79 -0.95 -4.11
CA ILE A 537 21.31 -1.72 -2.96
C ILE A 537 20.01 -2.43 -3.36
N THR A 538 19.84 -3.68 -2.91
CA THR A 538 18.64 -4.50 -3.12
C THR A 538 17.92 -4.79 -1.81
N GLY A 539 16.64 -5.13 -1.86
CA GLY A 539 15.91 -5.71 -0.72
C GLY A 539 16.35 -7.14 -0.29
N GLN A 540 17.24 -7.80 -1.05
CA GLN A 540 17.72 -9.16 -0.76
C GLN A 540 18.75 -9.20 0.38
N LEU A 541 18.52 -10.01 1.42
CA LEU A 541 19.42 -10.15 2.57
C LEU A 541 20.82 -10.66 2.20
N ALA A 542 20.87 -11.71 1.39
CA ALA A 542 22.10 -12.40 0.99
C ALA A 542 22.87 -11.69 -0.14
N ILE A 543 22.34 -10.58 -0.66
CA ILE A 543 23.03 -9.65 -1.57
C ILE A 543 23.66 -8.53 -0.74
N GLU A 544 24.89 -8.18 -1.08
CA GLU A 544 25.57 -7.02 -0.47
C GLU A 544 25.40 -5.79 -1.36
N GLU A 545 25.71 -4.61 -0.82
CA GLU A 545 25.77 -3.38 -1.62
C GLU A 545 26.87 -3.49 -2.69
N PHE A 546 26.65 -2.89 -3.86
CA PHE A 546 27.60 -2.94 -4.98
C PHE A 546 28.02 -1.55 -5.43
N GLU A 547 29.32 -1.37 -5.68
CA GLU A 547 29.93 -0.13 -6.18
C GLU A 547 30.33 -0.30 -7.65
N PRO A 548 29.60 0.32 -8.60
CA PRO A 548 29.91 0.25 -10.02
C PRO A 548 31.26 0.90 -10.36
N ALA A 549 31.95 0.35 -11.36
CA ALA A 549 33.15 1.00 -11.89
C ALA A 549 32.80 2.36 -12.52
N GLU A 550 33.65 3.37 -12.30
CA GLU A 550 33.40 4.73 -12.83
C GLU A 550 33.44 4.83 -14.35
N LYS A 551 34.09 3.86 -15.01
CA LYS A 551 34.16 3.71 -16.46
C LYS A 551 33.64 2.34 -16.85
N ASP A 552 32.73 2.32 -17.81
CA ASP A 552 32.13 1.11 -18.39
C ASP A 552 31.64 0.05 -17.37
N PRO A 553 30.75 0.44 -16.42
CA PRO A 553 30.32 -0.45 -15.34
C PRO A 553 29.61 -1.73 -15.82
N PHE A 554 28.98 -1.70 -17.00
CA PHE A 554 28.25 -2.84 -17.55
C PHE A 554 29.17 -3.94 -18.10
N ASN A 555 30.40 -3.60 -18.47
CA ASN A 555 31.38 -4.59 -18.92
C ASN A 555 32.23 -5.17 -17.78
N ASP A 556 32.26 -4.53 -16.61
CA ASP A 556 32.95 -5.02 -15.41
C ASP A 556 32.53 -6.47 -15.05
N PRO A 557 33.47 -7.42 -14.98
CA PRO A 557 33.18 -8.79 -14.55
C PRO A 557 32.51 -8.88 -13.17
N ARG A 558 32.81 -7.95 -12.25
CA ARG A 558 32.18 -7.88 -10.92
C ARG A 558 30.69 -7.57 -11.04
N TYR A 559 30.29 -6.72 -11.99
CA TYR A 559 28.89 -6.40 -12.24
C TYR A 559 28.13 -7.61 -12.78
N LYS A 560 28.72 -8.32 -13.74
CA LYS A 560 28.13 -9.55 -14.31
C LYS A 560 27.91 -10.61 -13.22
N GLN A 561 28.91 -10.85 -12.37
CA GLN A 561 28.79 -11.74 -11.20
C GLN A 561 27.75 -11.28 -10.19
N TYR A 562 27.60 -9.96 -9.97
CA TYR A 562 26.58 -9.40 -9.08
C TYR A 562 25.16 -9.69 -9.58
N ILE A 563 24.89 -9.45 -10.87
CA ILE A 563 23.60 -9.75 -11.51
C ILE A 563 23.31 -11.26 -11.53
N GLU A 564 24.30 -12.11 -11.82
CA GLU A 564 24.17 -13.56 -11.73
C GLU A 564 23.84 -14.03 -10.30
N LYS A 565 24.44 -13.43 -9.28
CA LYS A 565 24.13 -13.73 -7.86
C LYS A 565 22.69 -13.34 -7.51
N ILE A 566 22.20 -12.18 -7.97
CA ILE A 566 20.81 -11.75 -7.79
C ILE A 566 19.84 -12.77 -8.41
N ARG A 567 20.09 -13.18 -9.66
CA ARG A 567 19.28 -14.22 -10.35
C ARG A 567 19.30 -15.55 -9.62
N LYS A 568 20.47 -15.98 -9.13
CA LYS A 568 20.64 -17.26 -8.44
C LYS A 568 19.93 -17.34 -7.09
N ILE A 569 19.87 -16.23 -6.35
CA ILE A 569 19.18 -16.17 -5.05
C ILE A 569 17.66 -16.07 -5.26
N GLY A 570 17.22 -15.31 -6.27
CA GLY A 570 15.81 -15.11 -6.53
C GLY A 570 15.10 -14.31 -5.43
N VAL A 571 13.77 -14.30 -5.47
CA VAL A 571 12.94 -13.63 -4.46
C VAL A 571 11.98 -14.64 -3.85
N GLU A 572 12.09 -14.83 -2.53
CA GLU A 572 11.14 -15.54 -1.68
C GLU A 572 10.91 -14.75 -0.38
N ASP A 573 9.79 -15.02 0.31
CA ASP A 573 9.38 -14.33 1.55
C ASP A 573 10.46 -14.31 2.66
N SER A 574 11.42 -15.24 2.61
CA SER A 574 12.55 -15.40 3.55
C SER A 574 13.88 -14.82 3.09
N GLU A 575 13.92 -14.17 1.93
CA GLU A 575 15.14 -13.56 1.37
C GLU A 575 15.00 -12.06 1.12
N SER A 576 13.78 -11.52 1.06
CA SER A 576 13.54 -10.10 0.77
C SER A 576 12.29 -9.57 1.44
N SER A 577 12.31 -8.29 1.81
CA SER A 577 11.08 -7.57 2.16
C SER A 577 10.22 -7.37 0.91
N ILE A 578 9.03 -7.99 0.91
CA ILE A 578 8.03 -7.86 -0.15
C ILE A 578 6.76 -7.23 0.43
N GLY A 579 6.30 -6.17 -0.22
CA GLY A 579 5.07 -5.46 0.08
C GLY A 579 3.98 -5.66 -0.97
N SER A 580 2.81 -5.09 -0.71
CA SER A 580 1.69 -5.04 -1.64
C SER A 580 0.79 -3.85 -1.31
N ALA A 581 0.40 -3.09 -2.33
CA ALA A 581 -0.64 -2.05 -2.24
C ALA A 581 -1.93 -2.42 -3.01
N HIS A 582 -1.97 -3.60 -3.64
CA HIS A 582 -2.92 -3.91 -4.72
C HIS A 582 -3.60 -5.27 -4.50
N GLN A 583 -4.45 -5.38 -3.46
CA GLN A 583 -5.16 -6.64 -3.18
C GLN A 583 -6.39 -6.80 -4.08
N MET A 584 -6.49 -7.91 -4.82
CA MET A 584 -7.48 -8.11 -5.88
C MET A 584 -8.06 -9.54 -5.93
N GLY A 585 -9.21 -9.71 -6.59
CA GLY A 585 -9.68 -10.99 -7.19
C GLY A 585 -10.40 -12.02 -6.31
N THR A 586 -10.56 -11.78 -5.02
CA THR A 586 -11.08 -12.76 -4.05
C THR A 586 -12.59 -13.03 -4.04
N CYS A 587 -13.35 -12.25 -4.79
CA CYS A 587 -14.76 -12.46 -5.12
C CYS A 587 -14.92 -12.48 -6.65
N LYS A 588 -13.99 -13.18 -7.33
CA LYS A 588 -13.86 -13.28 -8.79
C LYS A 588 -15.19 -13.20 -9.54
N MET A 589 -15.26 -12.29 -10.51
CA MET A 589 -16.28 -12.21 -11.54
C MET A 589 -16.10 -13.33 -12.58
N GLY A 590 -17.21 -13.93 -13.02
CA GLY A 590 -17.19 -14.94 -14.07
C GLY A 590 -18.59 -15.23 -14.62
N ILE A 591 -18.68 -16.17 -15.56
CA ILE A 591 -19.93 -16.57 -16.23
C ILE A 591 -20.60 -17.82 -15.63
N ASP A 592 -19.91 -18.56 -14.75
CA ASP A 592 -20.43 -19.74 -14.06
C ASP A 592 -20.26 -19.62 -12.53
N SER A 593 -21.35 -19.83 -11.79
CA SER A 593 -21.40 -19.92 -10.33
C SER A 593 -20.45 -20.96 -9.71
N LYS A 594 -20.07 -22.01 -10.45
CA LYS A 594 -19.11 -23.03 -9.99
C LYS A 594 -17.67 -22.53 -9.95
N THR A 595 -17.33 -21.52 -10.76
CA THR A 595 -15.95 -21.00 -10.92
C THR A 595 -15.78 -19.54 -10.49
N SER A 596 -16.87 -18.87 -10.10
CA SER A 596 -16.88 -17.45 -9.72
C SER A 596 -17.82 -17.16 -8.54
N VAL A 597 -17.66 -15.98 -7.93
CA VAL A 597 -18.47 -15.53 -6.78
C VAL A 597 -19.58 -14.58 -7.23
N VAL A 598 -19.28 -13.71 -8.21
CA VAL A 598 -20.24 -12.80 -8.84
C VAL A 598 -20.37 -13.05 -10.33
N ASN A 599 -21.54 -12.74 -10.86
CA ASN A 599 -21.81 -12.75 -12.29
C ASN A 599 -21.21 -11.50 -12.99
N PRO A 600 -21.28 -11.37 -14.33
CA PRO A 600 -20.70 -10.24 -15.05
C PRO A 600 -21.28 -8.86 -14.70
N LYS A 601 -22.39 -8.80 -13.95
CA LYS A 601 -23.00 -7.57 -13.43
C LYS A 601 -22.63 -7.29 -11.97
N GLY A 602 -21.70 -8.04 -11.37
CA GLY A 602 -21.32 -7.90 -9.97
C GLY A 602 -22.33 -8.47 -8.95
N LYS A 603 -23.41 -9.13 -9.40
CA LYS A 603 -24.39 -9.77 -8.52
C LYS A 603 -23.85 -11.10 -8.00
N VAL A 604 -23.97 -11.35 -6.71
CA VAL A 604 -23.58 -12.63 -6.08
C VAL A 604 -24.48 -13.76 -6.57
N TRP A 605 -23.91 -14.90 -6.94
CA TRP A 605 -24.66 -16.04 -7.49
C TRP A 605 -25.62 -16.70 -6.50
N GLU A 606 -25.25 -16.78 -5.22
CA GLU A 606 -26.02 -17.54 -4.22
C GLU A 606 -27.26 -16.79 -3.71
N ILE A 607 -27.20 -15.45 -3.70
CA ILE A 607 -28.08 -14.57 -2.94
C ILE A 607 -28.61 -13.45 -3.85
N ASP A 608 -29.92 -13.33 -3.92
CA ASP A 608 -30.60 -12.21 -4.58
C ASP A 608 -30.38 -10.89 -3.84
N ASN A 609 -30.38 -9.78 -4.59
CA ASN A 609 -30.18 -8.41 -4.09
C ASN A 609 -28.84 -8.12 -3.39
N LEU A 610 -27.87 -9.04 -3.49
CA LEU A 610 -26.51 -8.87 -2.98
C LEU A 610 -25.52 -8.70 -4.14
N TYR A 611 -24.70 -7.66 -4.07
CA TYR A 611 -23.70 -7.31 -5.09
C TYR A 611 -22.33 -7.11 -4.44
N VAL A 612 -21.26 -7.26 -5.22
CA VAL A 612 -19.90 -6.88 -4.83
C VAL A 612 -19.37 -5.89 -5.85
N ALA A 613 -18.79 -4.78 -5.40
CA ALA A 613 -18.27 -3.72 -6.25
C ALA A 613 -17.00 -3.12 -5.63
N ASP A 614 -15.89 -3.85 -5.74
CA ASP A 614 -14.54 -3.43 -5.35
C ASP A 614 -13.48 -4.30 -6.06
N ALA A 615 -12.20 -4.18 -5.67
CA ALA A 615 -11.07 -4.94 -6.23
C ALA A 615 -11.20 -6.48 -6.18
N SER A 616 -12.05 -7.01 -5.29
CA SER A 616 -12.28 -8.46 -5.16
C SER A 616 -12.92 -9.08 -6.40
N VAL A 617 -13.65 -8.31 -7.24
CA VAL A 617 -14.33 -8.90 -8.41
C VAL A 617 -13.42 -9.10 -9.62
N LEU A 618 -12.22 -8.52 -9.62
CA LEU A 618 -11.32 -8.52 -10.78
C LEU A 618 -10.89 -9.97 -11.15
N PRO A 619 -11.01 -10.42 -12.41
CA PRO A 619 -10.73 -11.83 -12.75
C PRO A 619 -9.29 -12.27 -12.49
N THR A 620 -8.31 -11.42 -12.77
CA THR A 620 -6.86 -11.63 -12.58
C THR A 620 -6.13 -10.32 -12.22
N SER A 621 -4.83 -10.40 -11.96
CA SER A 621 -3.98 -9.25 -11.61
C SER A 621 -3.90 -8.21 -12.75
N THR A 622 -3.96 -6.91 -12.41
CA THR A 622 -4.17 -5.83 -13.39
C THR A 622 -2.90 -5.24 -14.01
N GLY A 623 -1.70 -5.65 -13.60
CA GLY A 623 -0.42 -5.18 -14.17
C GLY A 623 -0.13 -3.68 -14.05
N VAL A 624 -1.04 -2.90 -13.46
CA VAL A 624 -0.99 -1.45 -13.21
C VAL A 624 -1.72 -1.14 -11.90
N ASN A 625 -1.55 0.06 -11.32
CA ASN A 625 -2.27 0.46 -10.11
C ASN A 625 -3.80 0.38 -10.36
N PRO A 626 -4.56 -0.42 -9.59
CA PRO A 626 -5.90 -0.86 -9.99
C PRO A 626 -7.00 0.19 -9.81
N ALA A 627 -6.68 1.41 -9.36
CA ALA A 627 -7.69 2.41 -8.95
C ALA A 627 -8.69 2.75 -10.08
N ILE A 628 -8.19 3.07 -11.28
CA ILE A 628 -9.05 3.37 -12.44
C ILE A 628 -9.86 2.14 -12.86
N THR A 629 -9.25 0.95 -12.86
CA THR A 629 -9.92 -0.33 -13.15
C THR A 629 -11.07 -0.61 -12.18
N ILE A 630 -10.84 -0.49 -10.86
CA ILE A 630 -11.85 -0.70 -9.82
C ILE A 630 -13.00 0.30 -9.98
N CYS A 631 -12.69 1.58 -10.16
CA CYS A 631 -13.71 2.61 -10.37
C CYS A 631 -14.53 2.34 -11.64
N SER A 632 -13.90 1.92 -12.74
CA SER A 632 -14.58 1.64 -14.02
C SER A 632 -15.49 0.41 -13.95
N VAL A 633 -15.07 -0.64 -13.23
CA VAL A 633 -15.89 -1.82 -12.95
C VAL A 633 -17.07 -1.46 -12.05
N ALA A 634 -16.84 -0.70 -10.98
CA ALA A 634 -17.89 -0.23 -10.08
C ALA A 634 -18.91 0.70 -10.78
N TYR A 635 -18.44 1.58 -11.67
CA TYR A 635 -19.28 2.43 -12.53
C TYR A 635 -20.19 1.59 -13.42
N SER A 636 -19.65 0.53 -14.02
CA SER A 636 -20.40 -0.41 -14.86
C SER A 636 -21.45 -1.18 -14.04
N ILE A 637 -21.07 -1.70 -12.87
CA ILE A 637 -21.98 -2.42 -11.94
C ILE A 637 -23.14 -1.54 -11.49
N ALA A 638 -22.88 -0.28 -11.12
CA ALA A 638 -23.94 0.66 -10.73
C ALA A 638 -24.93 0.91 -11.88
N ASN A 639 -24.44 1.13 -13.10
CA ASN A 639 -25.30 1.29 -14.28
C ASN A 639 -26.11 0.02 -14.60
N PHE A 640 -25.56 -1.18 -14.40
CA PHE A 640 -26.31 -2.42 -14.54
C PHE A 640 -27.44 -2.53 -13.51
N ILE A 641 -27.20 -2.15 -12.25
CA ILE A 641 -28.24 -2.12 -11.20
C ILE A 641 -29.36 -1.14 -11.58
N ILE A 642 -29.01 0.07 -12.01
CA ILE A 642 -29.98 1.10 -12.45
C ILE A 642 -30.81 0.58 -13.62
N LYS A 643 -30.17 0.01 -14.65
CA LYS A 643 -30.84 -0.50 -15.85
C LYS A 643 -31.76 -1.69 -15.56
N ASP A 644 -31.35 -2.60 -14.68
CA ASP A 644 -32.16 -3.78 -14.32
C ASP A 644 -33.38 -3.42 -13.45
N ASP A 645 -33.34 -2.28 -12.75
CA ASP A 645 -34.47 -1.75 -11.96
C ASP A 645 -35.40 -0.80 -12.75
N MET A 646 -34.98 -0.29 -13.93
CA MET A 646 -35.84 0.59 -14.71
C MET A 646 -37.13 -0.11 -15.17
N PRO A 647 -38.31 0.55 -15.11
CA PRO A 647 -39.52 0.02 -15.70
C PRO A 647 -39.32 -0.22 -17.20
N LYS A 648 -39.75 -1.38 -17.71
CA LYS A 648 -39.63 -1.75 -19.14
C LYS A 648 -40.30 -0.77 -20.12
N SER A 649 -41.11 0.18 -19.63
CA SER A 649 -41.71 1.27 -20.40
C SER A 649 -40.83 2.53 -20.54
N LYS A 650 -39.61 2.52 -19.99
CA LYS A 650 -38.62 3.61 -20.06
C LYS A 650 -37.24 3.16 -20.57
N ILE A 651 -37.14 1.95 -21.13
CA ILE A 651 -35.97 1.40 -21.83
C ILE A 651 -36.26 1.46 -23.34
#